data_AF-A0A965LTG6-F1
#
_entry.id   AF-A0A965LTG6-F1
#
_cell.length_a   1.000
_cell.length_b   1.000
_cell.length_c   1.000
_cell.angle_alpha   90.00
_cell.angle_beta   90.00
_cell.angle_gamma   90.00
#
_symmetry.space_group_name_H-M   'P 1'
#
loop_
_entity.id
_entity.type
_entity.pdbx_description
1 polymer ?
#
loop_
_entity_poly.entity_id
_entity_poly.type
_entity_poly.pdbx_seq_one_letter_code
_entity_poly.pdbx_strand_id
1 'polypeptide(L)'
;MRKLVFLGLILSVVLLGISAPTSSAEASQSKPTIDLASNSLSDINYRTLFNGKLYFSGKDVAVGNELYSYDGNATKLVSDINAGSDGSDPSDLTACGNKLYFSAFTPDKGRELYAFSGSAVRRITDLESGDGDSLSGSGDIACLNNQLYFNGFTSELGAELYAYNGSSSKLLSDLAEGSDSSDPSNFTVFNGQLYFDAWTKTSGYELFALRDGKIYLAADIDPGEGNSFPNNMLSFMGELYFSARTPEYGMELFRYDGQAFELVEDIFKGSYGSRPKSLVPYKNNLYFSAQREDTGRELFVLDETGVRLVQDLNLGKQSSSPAELTPFQGQLYFSANTTDSGVELFSFDGQEISLRDDLNPGIGGSNPQDLTVFKGQLYFTVIQDPLESTELISFDGVTSKVLSSIGQFDRRVSNSSYAQLGDKMYFAASNPEAGTELFDFDGSRVDLVSDINPGPESSNPKSIIQFDQRLYFSASTAETGAELYSYDGTATNLVSDLNPGHAGSNPSGFLEFQGKLYFSADTPILGRAMFVLDGSTISPVADSETGENIFSPEYMTLFDNKMYFVTGNIDSGNELFSFDGSKVSLEADINPGEDGSDPQDLTVLDRSLLFSAFTPEYGRELYSFEAASWQRVSDIYPAIGDSSPVGLIGFEGALYFVASTETETSLFRYQEGSVSKLDSIWQAPEVGEYQISTQVLGNLLYFLADDKNFQTQLYFTDGITGGAVSQTLSVSKFSEPIGLTSFEGNLVFQAKLTTTIQAMVFGVRSDSCQAGQYYSDATFDCAPTDPGYFTATSGQSSQVPCPAGTFSATSGSSQCTPAPAGSFNPDSGSTSSIFCPPGSFSPVEGAVSCTSAPIGSYVSSSNQIASVSCPRDQTTMTTGSSSSKDCYRPIAQFIIGLKAPRAMKFGAKTSLNLITNSKELASFSASGTCTAKLAGEVKTVDGKKVTTKILKLTAGKKTGICSINLTAPITGKYLELRQVVRIKVNNTGK
;
A
#
# COMPACT_ATOMS: atom_id res chain seq x y z
N MET A 1 7.73 -77.25 25.54
CA MET A 1 7.96 -77.41 27.00
C MET A 1 8.98 -76.36 27.46
N ARG A 2 9.18 -76.18 28.77
CA ARG A 2 9.93 -75.04 29.35
C ARG A 2 11.47 -75.19 29.27
N LYS A 3 12.11 -74.06 28.90
CA LYS A 3 13.30 -73.44 29.56
C LYS A 3 14.74 -74.02 29.41
N LEU A 4 15.68 -73.05 29.53
CA LEU A 4 17.11 -73.10 29.94
C LEU A 4 18.15 -73.69 28.93
N VAL A 5 19.42 -73.22 28.85
CA VAL A 5 20.05 -71.88 29.08
C VAL A 5 21.55 -71.86 28.67
N PHE A 6 22.05 -70.70 28.22
CA PHE A 6 23.45 -70.16 28.22
C PHE A 6 24.64 -70.85 27.50
N LEU A 7 25.21 -70.07 26.56
CA LEU A 7 26.57 -69.45 26.58
C LEU A 7 27.85 -70.25 26.16
N GLY A 8 28.75 -69.56 25.43
CA GLY A 8 30.17 -69.91 25.19
C GLY A 8 30.42 -70.80 23.96
N LEU A 9 30.52 -70.34 22.70
CA LEU A 9 31.30 -69.23 22.08
C LEU A 9 32.79 -69.61 21.84
N ILE A 10 33.31 -69.33 20.63
CA ILE A 10 34.66 -69.67 20.08
C ILE A 10 34.78 -71.18 19.73
N LEU A 11 35.18 -71.64 18.52
CA LEU A 11 36.17 -71.12 17.55
C LEU A 11 35.74 -71.31 16.06
N SER A 12 36.44 -70.64 15.15
CA SER A 12 36.29 -70.70 13.69
C SER A 12 36.91 -71.93 13.00
N VAL A 13 36.41 -72.30 11.81
CA VAL A 13 37.17 -72.42 10.53
C VAL A 13 36.19 -72.62 9.35
N VAL A 14 36.55 -72.12 8.16
CA VAL A 14 35.70 -72.04 6.94
C VAL A 14 36.10 -73.09 5.90
N LEU A 15 35.14 -73.65 5.14
CA LEU A 15 35.34 -73.91 3.71
C LEU A 15 34.05 -74.05 2.86
N LEU A 16 33.79 -73.03 2.02
CA LEU A 16 33.18 -73.01 0.68
C LEU A 16 31.78 -73.64 0.39
N GLY A 17 30.90 -72.85 -0.26
CA GLY A 17 29.56 -73.27 -0.70
C GLY A 17 28.85 -72.45 -1.80
N ILE A 18 29.54 -71.54 -2.52
CA ILE A 18 29.14 -70.85 -3.78
C ILE A 18 27.73 -70.22 -3.88
N SER A 19 27.66 -68.89 -3.97
CA SER A 19 26.61 -68.16 -4.70
C SER A 19 27.15 -66.86 -5.34
N ALA A 20 26.32 -66.13 -6.09
CA ALA A 20 26.71 -65.07 -7.03
C ALA A 20 27.17 -63.74 -6.37
N PRO A 21 27.97 -62.89 -7.05
CA PRO A 21 28.64 -61.75 -6.42
C PRO A 21 27.72 -60.55 -6.18
N THR A 22 27.66 -60.10 -4.94
CA THR A 22 27.34 -58.71 -4.60
C THR A 22 28.59 -57.84 -4.79
N SER A 23 28.47 -56.74 -5.52
CA SER A 23 29.58 -55.82 -5.74
C SER A 23 29.74 -54.84 -4.57
N SER A 24 30.72 -55.13 -3.70
CA SER A 24 31.49 -54.16 -2.92
C SER A 24 30.74 -52.93 -2.41
N ALA A 25 30.16 -53.02 -1.21
CA ALA A 25 30.11 -51.85 -0.34
C ALA A 25 31.54 -51.54 0.10
N GLU A 26 32.15 -50.49 -0.46
CA GLU A 26 33.31 -49.86 0.17
C GLU A 26 32.84 -49.09 1.41
N ALA A 27 33.64 -49.14 2.48
CA ALA A 27 33.25 -48.58 3.76
C ALA A 27 33.39 -47.05 3.76
N SER A 28 32.33 -46.35 3.34
CA SER A 28 32.12 -44.97 3.79
C SER A 28 31.90 -45.00 5.30
N GLN A 29 32.68 -44.23 6.03
CA GLN A 29 32.48 -44.08 7.48
C GLN A 29 31.15 -43.37 7.71
N SER A 30 30.32 -43.93 8.60
CA SER A 30 29.14 -43.24 9.12
C SER A 30 29.60 -42.00 9.88
N LYS A 31 29.17 -40.81 9.44
CA LYS A 31 29.20 -39.62 10.27
C LYS A 31 28.07 -39.68 11.33
N PRO A 32 28.15 -38.87 12.40
CA PRO A 32 27.19 -38.93 13.52
C PRO A 32 25.75 -38.52 13.15
N THR A 33 24.86 -38.88 14.08
CA THR A 33 23.39 -38.89 14.08
C THR A 33 22.95 -38.90 15.56
N ILE A 34 21.91 -38.16 16.00
CA ILE A 34 21.82 -37.69 17.41
C ILE A 34 20.42 -37.83 18.12
N ASP A 35 19.77 -36.78 18.70
CA ASP A 35 18.34 -36.76 19.19
C ASP A 35 17.71 -35.32 19.35
N LEU A 36 16.37 -35.09 19.21
CA LEU A 36 15.60 -33.81 19.44
C LEU A 36 14.42 -34.03 20.43
N ALA A 37 14.26 -33.18 21.47
CA ALA A 37 13.12 -33.31 22.41
C ALA A 37 12.71 -32.09 23.28
N SER A 38 11.48 -31.60 23.05
CA SER A 38 10.37 -31.48 24.05
C SER A 38 9.82 -30.12 24.57
N ASN A 39 8.57 -29.86 24.17
CA ASN A 39 7.45 -29.15 24.83
C ASN A 39 7.65 -27.73 25.40
N SER A 40 7.34 -26.69 24.60
CA SER A 40 6.24 -25.74 24.94
C SER A 40 5.97 -24.61 23.89
N LEU A 41 5.10 -24.88 22.93
CA LEU A 41 3.73 -24.34 22.91
C LEU A 41 3.47 -22.83 23.16
N SER A 42 4.28 -21.89 22.65
CA SER A 42 3.81 -20.50 22.41
C SER A 42 4.61 -19.66 21.41
N ASP A 43 5.80 -19.16 21.79
CA ASP A 43 6.05 -17.73 21.54
C ASP A 43 6.60 -17.31 20.19
N ILE A 44 5.97 -16.23 19.69
CA ILE A 44 5.73 -15.74 18.31
C ILE A 44 6.95 -15.38 17.50
N ASN A 45 7.98 -16.17 17.61
CA ASN A 45 9.25 -15.53 17.71
C ASN A 45 10.18 -16.41 16.83
N TYR A 46 10.13 -17.76 16.84
CA TYR A 46 11.15 -18.75 16.39
C TYR A 46 12.01 -18.72 15.04
N ARG A 47 12.19 -17.72 14.13
CA ARG A 47 13.11 -17.79 12.89
C ARG A 47 13.21 -16.55 11.91
N THR A 48 14.30 -15.88 11.37
CA THR A 48 14.10 -14.73 10.34
C THR A 48 15.18 -14.14 9.31
N LEU A 49 14.86 -13.10 8.48
CA LEU A 49 15.40 -12.62 7.16
C LEU A 49 16.45 -11.46 7.18
N PHE A 50 17.74 -11.77 7.12
CA PHE A 50 18.85 -10.83 7.40
C PHE A 50 20.15 -11.18 6.66
N ASN A 51 21.25 -10.39 6.71
CA ASN A 51 22.11 -9.99 5.56
C ASN A 51 22.29 -11.00 4.40
N GLY A 52 21.20 -11.43 3.79
CA GLY A 52 21.14 -12.64 2.98
C GLY A 52 21.92 -13.86 3.49
N LYS A 53 21.88 -14.29 4.77
CA LYS A 53 22.46 -15.61 5.22
C LYS A 53 21.79 -16.31 6.46
N LEU A 54 20.75 -17.21 6.51
CA LEU A 54 20.04 -17.60 7.79
C LEU A 54 20.69 -18.53 8.82
N TYR A 55 20.94 -17.91 9.96
CA TYR A 55 21.48 -18.43 11.18
C TYR A 55 20.47 -18.90 12.24
N PHE A 56 20.95 -19.75 13.16
CA PHE A 56 20.12 -20.62 13.99
C PHE A 56 20.92 -21.50 14.99
N SER A 57 20.20 -22.36 15.73
CA SER A 57 20.51 -23.46 16.68
C SER A 57 20.44 -24.93 16.08
N GLY A 58 21.22 -25.97 16.48
CA GLY A 58 21.54 -27.29 15.83
C GLY A 58 22.10 -28.44 16.77
N LYS A 59 22.77 -29.56 16.30
CA LYS A 59 23.55 -30.56 17.15
C LYS A 59 24.45 -31.69 16.50
N ASP A 60 25.76 -31.83 16.82
CA ASP A 60 26.66 -33.00 16.48
C ASP A 60 26.95 -33.94 17.70
N VAL A 61 28.21 -34.30 18.03
CA VAL A 61 28.59 -35.25 19.11
C VAL A 61 29.91 -34.91 19.86
N ALA A 62 30.33 -33.63 19.91
CA ALA A 62 31.61 -33.23 20.52
C ALA A 62 31.70 -32.00 21.49
N VAL A 63 30.82 -30.98 21.46
CA VAL A 63 31.16 -29.56 21.81
C VAL A 63 30.01 -28.68 22.39
N GLY A 64 28.97 -29.25 23.03
CA GLY A 64 27.86 -28.50 23.68
C GLY A 64 27.01 -27.66 22.72
N ASN A 65 25.89 -27.03 23.09
CA ASN A 65 24.99 -26.15 22.27
C ASN A 65 25.66 -24.87 21.75
N GLU A 66 26.67 -25.06 20.93
CA GLU A 66 27.68 -24.08 20.58
C GLU A 66 27.89 -24.05 19.08
N LEU A 67 27.76 -22.88 18.49
CA LEU A 67 26.74 -22.80 17.44
C LEU A 67 27.27 -22.98 16.00
N TYR A 68 26.52 -23.04 14.89
CA TYR A 68 27.03 -23.51 13.57
C TYR A 68 26.24 -22.88 12.34
N SER A 69 26.64 -22.99 11.05
CA SER A 69 26.29 -22.09 9.89
C SER A 69 26.16 -22.64 8.45
N TYR A 70 25.52 -21.95 7.45
CA TYR A 70 25.50 -22.31 5.99
C TYR A 70 25.01 -21.28 4.89
N ASP A 71 25.73 -21.01 3.80
CA ASP A 71 25.52 -19.88 2.85
C ASP A 71 24.54 -20.19 1.71
N GLY A 72 23.72 -21.22 1.90
CA GLY A 72 23.06 -21.97 0.84
C GLY A 72 23.86 -23.19 0.40
N ASN A 73 25.12 -23.35 0.84
CA ASN A 73 25.98 -24.49 0.48
C ASN A 73 26.65 -25.24 1.65
N ALA A 74 27.16 -24.58 2.71
CA ALA A 74 28.12 -25.24 3.62
C ALA A 74 27.97 -25.01 5.15
N THR A 75 27.57 -26.07 5.85
CA THR A 75 27.51 -26.36 7.30
C THR A 75 28.85 -26.18 8.09
N LYS A 76 29.01 -25.22 9.04
CA LYS A 76 30.09 -25.24 10.11
C LYS A 76 29.84 -24.43 11.42
N LEU A 77 30.47 -24.90 12.50
CA LEU A 77 30.62 -24.36 13.88
C LEU A 77 31.07 -22.88 14.04
N VAL A 78 30.74 -22.32 15.21
CA VAL A 78 31.02 -21.03 15.85
C VAL A 78 32.41 -21.05 16.42
N SER A 79 32.45 -21.91 17.41
CA SER A 79 33.32 -22.01 18.56
C SER A 79 32.48 -22.89 19.44
N ASP A 80 33.09 -23.97 19.86
CA ASP A 80 32.83 -24.58 21.14
C ASP A 80 32.87 -23.44 22.19
N ILE A 81 31.76 -23.18 22.88
CA ILE A 81 31.68 -22.19 23.96
C ILE A 81 31.52 -22.97 25.26
N ASN A 82 30.45 -23.76 25.45
CA ASN A 82 30.44 -24.86 26.43
C ASN A 82 31.38 -25.92 25.93
N ALA A 83 32.58 -25.91 26.50
CA ALA A 83 33.75 -26.64 26.02
C ALA A 83 33.65 -28.17 26.23
N GLY A 84 32.63 -28.81 25.66
CA GLY A 84 32.30 -30.22 25.80
C GLY A 84 30.82 -30.52 25.60
N SER A 85 30.48 -31.80 25.39
CA SER A 85 29.15 -32.31 25.00
C SER A 85 28.03 -32.23 26.05
N ASP A 86 28.07 -31.26 26.96
CA ASP A 86 26.95 -31.02 27.88
C ASP A 86 26.03 -30.00 27.22
N GLY A 87 26.37 -28.71 27.32
CA GLY A 87 25.67 -27.67 26.60
C GLY A 87 24.29 -27.33 27.14
N SER A 88 23.38 -26.82 26.30
CA SER A 88 23.29 -25.35 26.34
C SER A 88 22.01 -24.56 25.99
N ASP A 89 21.10 -25.05 25.16
CA ASP A 89 19.74 -24.49 24.87
C ASP A 89 19.43 -23.19 24.05
N PRO A 90 20.32 -22.67 23.19
CA PRO A 90 20.14 -21.78 22.07
C PRO A 90 18.76 -21.21 21.57
N SER A 91 18.02 -20.45 22.40
CA SER A 91 16.79 -19.64 22.16
C SER A 91 16.88 -18.07 22.12
N ASP A 92 15.76 -17.45 21.69
CA ASP A 92 15.26 -16.04 21.56
C ASP A 92 15.64 -15.01 20.39
N LEU A 93 15.71 -15.21 19.03
CA LEU A 93 15.92 -14.09 18.01
C LEU A 93 15.07 -12.82 18.33
N THR A 94 15.55 -11.59 18.06
CA THR A 94 14.67 -10.41 17.76
C THR A 94 15.23 -9.41 16.71
N ALA A 95 14.34 -8.59 16.10
CA ALA A 95 14.30 -8.14 14.69
C ALA A 95 14.62 -6.70 14.11
N CYS A 96 15.78 -6.01 14.06
CA CYS A 96 17.21 -6.12 14.35
C CYS A 96 18.04 -6.93 13.33
N GLY A 97 19.15 -6.46 12.69
CA GLY A 97 20.08 -5.31 12.89
C GLY A 97 21.32 -5.31 11.92
N ASN A 98 22.59 -5.28 12.41
CA ASN A 98 23.87 -5.81 11.80
C ASN A 98 24.70 -6.63 12.80
N LYS A 99 23.90 -7.10 13.72
CA LYS A 99 24.01 -7.15 15.15
C LYS A 99 22.66 -7.83 15.45
N LEU A 100 22.65 -8.92 16.19
CA LEU A 100 21.44 -9.61 16.65
C LEU A 100 20.98 -9.01 17.97
N TYR A 101 20.36 -9.80 18.86
CA TYR A 101 20.88 -10.21 20.20
C TYR A 101 20.15 -11.56 20.81
N PHE A 102 20.60 -12.43 21.83
CA PHE A 102 20.07 -13.85 22.31
C PHE A 102 19.24 -14.30 23.63
N SER A 103 19.35 -15.55 24.22
CA SER A 103 18.98 -15.93 25.66
C SER A 103 19.90 -16.86 26.55
N ALA A 104 19.53 -17.53 27.67
CA ALA A 104 20.20 -18.69 28.44
C ALA A 104 21.73 -18.86 28.87
N PHE A 105 22.28 -20.07 29.07
CA PHE A 105 23.01 -20.49 30.33
C PHE A 105 24.60 -20.26 30.38
N THR A 106 25.44 -20.91 31.24
CA THR A 106 26.97 -21.01 31.28
C THR A 106 27.55 -21.74 32.55
N PRO A 107 27.42 -23.07 32.78
CA PRO A 107 27.26 -23.77 34.07
C PRO A 107 28.16 -23.50 35.29
N ASP A 108 29.13 -22.59 35.25
CA ASP A 108 29.65 -21.90 36.43
C ASP A 108 28.97 -20.53 36.74
N LYS A 109 27.77 -20.20 36.19
CA LYS A 109 27.10 -18.88 36.44
C LYS A 109 25.51 -18.70 36.57
N GLY A 110 24.56 -19.68 36.49
CA GLY A 110 23.04 -19.60 36.49
C GLY A 110 22.30 -18.69 35.43
N ARG A 111 21.31 -19.07 34.57
CA ARG A 111 20.84 -18.49 33.21
C ARG A 111 21.04 -16.98 32.73
N GLU A 112 21.75 -16.73 31.59
CA GLU A 112 22.36 -15.48 30.98
C GLU A 112 22.03 -15.06 29.55
N LEU A 113 22.67 -13.96 29.12
CA LEU A 113 22.20 -13.08 28.12
C LEU A 113 23.41 -12.11 27.42
N TYR A 114 24.15 -12.40 26.26
CA TYR A 114 25.39 -11.74 25.55
C TYR A 114 25.49 -10.91 24.11
N ALA A 115 26.58 -10.89 23.20
CA ALA A 115 26.84 -10.07 21.90
C ALA A 115 27.83 -10.38 20.61
N PHE A 116 27.48 -11.02 19.44
CA PHE A 116 28.24 -11.16 18.11
C PHE A 116 27.73 -10.56 16.77
N SER A 117 28.66 -10.08 15.95
CA SER A 117 28.42 -9.39 14.66
C SER A 117 29.46 -9.60 13.52
N GLY A 118 30.08 -10.78 13.41
CA GLY A 118 30.83 -11.18 12.21
C GLY A 118 32.22 -11.81 12.38
N SER A 119 32.92 -11.65 13.53
CA SER A 119 34.20 -12.37 13.81
C SER A 119 34.39 -13.26 15.07
N ALA A 120 34.65 -12.77 16.30
CA ALA A 120 35.25 -13.60 17.40
C ALA A 120 34.71 -13.52 18.87
N VAL A 121 34.11 -14.63 19.31
CA VAL A 121 33.55 -15.11 20.60
C VAL A 121 33.89 -14.41 21.92
N ARG A 122 32.93 -13.69 22.56
CA ARG A 122 33.02 -13.36 24.01
C ARG A 122 31.64 -13.30 24.77
N ARG A 123 31.27 -12.33 25.67
CA ARG A 123 30.21 -12.49 26.75
C ARG A 123 29.48 -11.23 27.45
N ILE A 124 28.10 -11.02 27.47
CA ILE A 124 27.38 -9.69 27.71
C ILE A 124 26.42 -9.17 28.85
N THR A 125 25.67 -9.86 29.72
CA THR A 125 25.52 -9.31 31.09
C THR A 125 25.95 -10.19 32.25
N ASP A 126 25.58 -9.82 33.47
CA ASP A 126 25.91 -10.34 34.79
C ASP A 126 25.13 -9.40 35.72
N LEU A 127 23.87 -9.73 36.02
CA LEU A 127 22.97 -9.08 36.96
C LEU A 127 23.05 -9.86 38.29
N GLU A 128 22.90 -11.18 38.25
CA GLU A 128 23.26 -12.08 39.35
C GLU A 128 24.64 -12.73 39.13
N SER A 129 25.62 -12.21 39.88
CA SER A 129 27.01 -12.68 39.83
C SER A 129 27.22 -13.97 40.61
N GLY A 130 28.04 -14.89 40.08
CA GLY A 130 28.13 -16.25 40.62
C GLY A 130 27.20 -17.15 39.83
N ASP A 131 26.63 -18.21 40.42
CA ASP A 131 25.78 -19.21 39.75
C ASP A 131 24.25 -18.92 39.72
N GLY A 132 23.82 -17.70 39.35
CA GLY A 132 22.42 -17.25 39.44
C GLY A 132 21.72 -16.80 38.14
N ASP A 133 20.65 -17.50 37.74
CA ASP A 133 19.74 -17.15 36.63
C ASP A 133 19.24 -15.71 36.73
N SER A 134 19.38 -14.93 35.65
CA SER A 134 18.89 -13.54 35.62
C SER A 134 18.30 -13.00 34.30
N LEU A 135 17.81 -13.89 33.43
CA LEU A 135 16.47 -13.67 32.87
C LEU A 135 15.41 -14.20 33.85
N SER A 136 14.15 -13.82 33.62
CA SER A 136 13.07 -14.80 33.83
C SER A 136 12.90 -15.74 32.62
N GLY A 137 12.34 -16.93 32.84
CA GLY A 137 12.23 -17.99 31.82
C GLY A 137 11.27 -17.72 30.64
N SER A 138 10.64 -16.54 30.55
CA SER A 138 9.80 -16.15 29.41
C SER A 138 10.60 -15.68 28.18
N GLY A 139 11.80 -15.14 28.42
CA GLY A 139 12.78 -14.81 27.37
C GLY A 139 12.41 -13.65 26.43
N ASP A 140 11.25 -13.03 26.59
CA ASP A 140 10.69 -12.17 25.53
C ASP A 140 11.48 -10.87 25.29
N ILE A 141 11.48 -10.45 24.02
CA ILE A 141 12.34 -9.40 23.47
C ILE A 141 11.57 -8.55 22.47
N ALA A 142 11.81 -7.24 22.47
CA ALA A 142 11.17 -6.35 21.51
C ALA A 142 12.11 -5.44 20.73
N CYS A 143 11.96 -5.44 19.41
CA CYS A 143 12.71 -4.59 18.49
C CYS A 143 12.00 -3.26 18.22
N LEU A 144 12.57 -2.14 18.67
CA LEU A 144 11.98 -0.82 18.44
C LEU A 144 13.04 0.29 18.40
N ASN A 145 13.06 1.08 17.31
CA ASN A 145 13.86 2.32 17.21
C ASN A 145 15.36 2.10 17.43
N ASN A 146 15.91 1.04 16.85
CA ASN A 146 17.26 0.60 17.17
C ASN A 146 17.53 0.41 18.66
N GLN A 147 16.50 -0.03 19.39
CA GLN A 147 16.47 -0.04 20.83
C GLN A 147 15.65 -1.17 21.42
N LEU A 148 15.95 -1.48 22.69
CA LEU A 148 15.80 -2.82 23.20
C LEU A 148 15.01 -3.12 24.49
N TYR A 149 13.78 -3.62 24.40
CA TYR A 149 13.00 -4.00 25.60
C TYR A 149 13.04 -5.50 25.94
N PHE A 150 13.15 -5.85 27.23
CA PHE A 150 13.13 -7.24 27.69
C PHE A 150 12.81 -7.50 29.17
N ASN A 151 12.52 -8.77 29.46
CA ASN A 151 12.31 -9.30 30.80
C ASN A 151 13.61 -9.84 31.43
N GLY A 152 14.17 -9.09 32.39
CA GLY A 152 15.43 -9.41 33.11
C GLY A 152 15.20 -9.54 34.61
N PHE A 153 16.04 -10.30 35.33
CA PHE A 153 15.81 -10.67 36.73
C PHE A 153 17.00 -10.36 37.66
N THR A 154 16.73 -10.12 38.96
CA THR A 154 17.71 -10.34 40.04
C THR A 154 17.04 -10.87 41.31
N SER A 155 17.83 -11.44 42.23
CA SER A 155 17.38 -11.84 43.56
C SER A 155 17.03 -10.67 44.49
N GLU A 156 17.49 -9.45 44.18
CA GLU A 156 17.15 -8.22 44.91
C GLU A 156 15.91 -7.49 44.35
N LEU A 157 15.62 -7.60 43.04
CA LEU A 157 14.63 -6.79 42.31
C LEU A 157 13.59 -7.61 41.51
N GLY A 158 13.63 -8.94 41.57
CA GLY A 158 12.77 -9.83 40.79
C GLY A 158 12.90 -9.63 39.27
N ALA A 159 11.87 -10.09 38.53
CA ALA A 159 11.79 -10.07 37.07
C ALA A 159 11.00 -8.86 36.54
N GLU A 160 11.69 -7.99 35.81
CA GLU A 160 11.26 -6.63 35.51
C GLU A 160 11.59 -6.23 34.05
N LEU A 161 11.13 -5.05 33.62
CA LEU A 161 11.51 -4.53 32.30
C LEU A 161 12.90 -3.90 32.36
N TYR A 162 13.88 -4.72 31.99
CA TYR A 162 15.22 -4.26 31.67
C TYR A 162 15.27 -3.87 30.19
N ALA A 163 16.30 -3.12 29.81
CA ALA A 163 16.15 -2.19 28.71
C ALA A 163 17.46 -1.83 28.05
N TYR A 164 17.78 -2.53 27.00
CA TYR A 164 19.12 -2.98 26.81
C TYR A 164 19.89 -1.93 25.94
N ASN A 165 21.05 -1.33 26.37
CA ASN A 165 21.84 -0.21 25.75
C ASN A 165 23.03 -0.39 24.75
N GLY A 166 24.08 -1.12 25.07
CA GLY A 166 25.06 -1.87 24.24
C GLY A 166 26.46 -2.06 24.86
N SER A 167 26.69 -1.55 26.07
CA SER A 167 27.79 -1.91 26.98
C SER A 167 27.45 -1.52 28.42
N SER A 168 26.16 -1.56 28.83
CA SER A 168 25.77 -1.36 30.24
C SER A 168 24.27 -1.43 30.63
N SER A 169 23.87 -1.96 31.82
CA SER A 169 22.48 -2.31 32.19
C SER A 169 21.61 -1.27 32.91
N LYS A 170 20.28 -1.39 32.75
CA LYS A 170 19.18 -0.77 33.49
C LYS A 170 17.94 -1.67 33.48
N LEU A 171 17.58 -2.08 34.67
CA LEU A 171 16.20 -1.94 35.12
C LEU A 171 15.67 -0.54 34.74
N LEU A 172 14.56 -0.43 34.00
CA LEU A 172 13.92 0.88 33.76
C LEU A 172 13.14 1.38 34.96
N SER A 173 12.37 0.46 35.53
CA SER A 173 11.62 0.65 36.75
C SER A 173 11.51 -0.70 37.42
N ASP A 174 11.73 -0.72 38.73
CA ASP A 174 11.13 -1.71 39.61
C ASP A 174 9.62 -1.41 39.63
N LEU A 175 8.82 -2.20 38.93
CA LEU A 175 7.35 -2.10 38.91
C LEU A 175 6.71 -2.89 40.07
N ALA A 176 7.46 -3.79 40.71
CA ALA A 176 6.97 -4.73 41.72
C ALA A 176 7.47 -4.49 43.16
N GLU A 177 8.19 -3.40 43.44
CA GLU A 177 8.81 -3.03 44.73
C GLU A 177 9.58 -4.16 45.44
N GLY A 178 10.86 -4.32 45.09
CA GLY A 178 11.79 -5.26 45.73
C GLY A 178 11.79 -6.63 45.03
N SER A 179 11.80 -7.72 45.79
CA SER A 179 11.93 -9.08 45.22
C SER A 179 10.60 -9.73 44.79
N ASP A 180 9.53 -8.95 44.56
CA ASP A 180 8.36 -9.40 43.80
C ASP A 180 8.67 -9.23 42.29
N SER A 181 7.76 -9.47 41.34
CA SER A 181 8.09 -9.38 39.90
C SER A 181 6.94 -8.85 39.05
N SER A 182 7.24 -8.03 38.04
CA SER A 182 6.28 -7.51 37.07
C SER A 182 6.15 -8.35 35.80
N ASP A 183 7.09 -9.26 35.53
CA ASP A 183 7.03 -10.25 34.44
C ASP A 183 6.57 -9.70 33.07
N PRO A 184 7.21 -8.66 32.49
CA PRO A 184 6.76 -8.07 31.23
C PRO A 184 6.86 -9.05 30.04
N SER A 185 5.84 -9.09 29.16
CA SER A 185 5.81 -9.98 27.98
C SER A 185 4.90 -9.52 26.82
N ASN A 186 4.72 -10.34 25.77
CA ASN A 186 3.85 -10.09 24.61
C ASN A 186 4.22 -8.83 23.79
N PHE A 187 5.48 -8.42 23.81
CA PHE A 187 5.93 -7.12 23.29
C PHE A 187 5.52 -6.86 21.83
N THR A 188 4.80 -5.76 21.58
CA THR A 188 4.32 -5.36 20.26
C THR A 188 4.59 -3.88 19.99
N VAL A 189 5.08 -3.56 18.78
CA VAL A 189 5.23 -2.17 18.33
C VAL A 189 3.93 -1.67 17.71
N PHE A 190 3.40 -0.57 18.22
CA PHE A 190 2.22 0.12 17.68
C PHE A 190 2.45 1.63 17.75
N ASN A 191 2.20 2.33 16.63
CA ASN A 191 2.45 3.78 16.46
C ASN A 191 3.86 4.23 16.93
N GLY A 192 4.86 3.36 16.76
CA GLY A 192 6.27 3.59 17.13
C GLY A 192 6.59 3.53 18.62
N GLN A 193 5.63 3.16 19.47
CA GLN A 193 5.80 2.85 20.89
C GLN A 193 5.71 1.35 21.13
N LEU A 194 6.17 0.90 22.31
CA LEU A 194 6.08 -0.50 22.70
C LEU A 194 4.92 -0.74 23.66
N TYR A 195 4.12 -1.78 23.38
CA TYR A 195 3.03 -2.27 24.22
C TYR A 195 3.36 -3.69 24.71
N PHE A 196 2.98 -4.00 25.94
CA PHE A 196 3.24 -5.27 26.62
C PHE A 196 2.26 -5.49 27.76
N ASP A 197 2.11 -6.74 28.22
CA ASP A 197 1.53 -6.99 29.53
C ASP A 197 2.61 -6.97 30.61
N ALA A 198 2.27 -6.46 31.80
CA ALA A 198 3.12 -6.49 33.00
C ALA A 198 2.25 -6.35 34.26
N TRP A 199 2.75 -6.81 35.41
CA TRP A 199 2.10 -6.76 36.72
C TRP A 199 2.60 -5.58 37.57
N THR A 200 1.70 -4.96 38.33
CA THR A 200 2.10 -4.17 39.51
C THR A 200 1.23 -4.54 40.71
N LYS A 201 1.73 -4.25 41.91
CA LYS A 201 0.99 -4.39 43.18
C LYS A 201 -0.31 -3.54 43.24
N THR A 202 -0.49 -2.58 42.33
CA THR A 202 -1.62 -1.63 42.31
C THR A 202 -2.56 -1.74 41.10
N SER A 203 -2.13 -2.42 40.03
CA SER A 203 -2.90 -2.63 38.78
C SER A 203 -3.12 -4.11 38.44
N GLY A 204 -2.29 -5.01 38.98
CA GLY A 204 -2.11 -6.36 38.45
C GLY A 204 -1.64 -6.40 36.98
N TYR A 205 -1.84 -7.55 36.31
CA TYR A 205 -1.40 -7.80 34.93
C TYR A 205 -2.30 -7.08 33.91
N GLU A 206 -1.84 -5.93 33.43
CA GLU A 206 -2.61 -5.01 32.58
C GLU A 206 -1.84 -4.58 31.33
N LEU A 207 -2.43 -3.75 30.46
CA LEU A 207 -1.74 -3.26 29.26
C LEU A 207 -0.83 -2.11 29.65
N PHE A 208 0.46 -2.40 29.70
CA PHE A 208 1.50 -1.40 29.83
C PHE A 208 2.00 -0.98 28.46
N ALA A 209 2.52 0.23 28.42
CA ALA A 209 3.32 0.69 27.30
C ALA A 209 4.55 1.41 27.81
N LEU A 210 5.50 1.57 26.91
CA LEU A 210 6.66 2.40 27.13
C LEU A 210 6.77 3.46 26.06
N ARG A 211 7.03 4.67 26.55
CA ARG A 211 7.24 5.92 25.83
C ARG A 211 8.35 6.67 26.57
N ASP A 212 9.32 7.21 25.84
CA ASP A 212 10.50 7.93 26.35
C ASP A 212 11.33 7.14 27.37
N GLY A 213 11.35 5.81 27.25
CA GLY A 213 12.01 4.94 28.22
C GLY A 213 11.31 4.83 29.59
N LYS A 214 10.10 5.38 29.77
CA LYS A 214 9.29 5.26 30.99
C LYS A 214 8.13 4.31 30.76
N ILE A 215 7.88 3.44 31.75
CA ILE A 215 6.76 2.50 31.71
C ILE A 215 5.52 3.17 32.31
N TYR A 216 4.38 3.05 31.65
CA TYR A 216 3.10 3.53 32.14
C TYR A 216 1.98 2.53 31.83
N LEU A 217 0.96 2.53 32.70
CA LEU A 217 -0.27 1.77 32.50
C LEU A 217 -1.05 2.43 31.34
N ALA A 218 -1.03 1.78 30.17
CA ALA A 218 -1.65 2.29 28.95
C ALA A 218 -3.16 2.04 28.91
N ALA A 219 -3.61 0.94 29.53
CA ALA A 219 -5.01 0.67 29.84
C ALA A 219 -5.16 -0.18 31.11
N ASP A 220 -5.97 0.32 32.06
CA ASP A 220 -6.44 -0.36 33.27
C ASP A 220 -7.73 -1.12 32.94
N ILE A 221 -7.62 -2.38 32.49
CA ILE A 221 -8.70 -3.15 31.85
C ILE A 221 -9.49 -3.99 32.87
N ASP A 222 -8.85 -4.50 33.93
CA ASP A 222 -9.50 -5.05 35.13
C ASP A 222 -9.19 -4.20 36.38
N PRO A 223 -9.94 -3.11 36.65
CA PRO A 223 -9.45 -2.00 37.47
C PRO A 223 -9.07 -2.31 38.93
N GLY A 224 -7.87 -1.87 39.32
CA GLY A 224 -7.30 -2.01 40.67
C GLY A 224 -6.39 -3.23 40.78
N GLU A 225 -6.50 -4.04 41.83
CA GLU A 225 -5.73 -5.30 41.93
C GLU A 225 -6.30 -6.43 41.02
N GLY A 226 -6.96 -6.08 39.91
CA GLY A 226 -7.49 -6.99 38.90
C GLY A 226 -6.41 -7.49 37.94
N ASN A 227 -6.73 -8.37 37.00
CA ASN A 227 -5.75 -8.89 36.04
C ASN A 227 -6.40 -9.25 34.69
N SER A 228 -6.14 -8.44 33.67
CA SER A 228 -6.66 -8.59 32.32
C SER A 228 -5.81 -9.46 31.39
N PHE A 229 -4.49 -9.60 31.65
CA PHE A 229 -3.54 -10.39 30.85
C PHE A 229 -3.61 -10.14 29.32
N PRO A 230 -3.30 -8.92 28.81
CA PRO A 230 -3.34 -8.61 27.38
C PRO A 230 -2.36 -9.45 26.55
N ASN A 231 -2.86 -10.13 25.50
CA ASN A 231 -2.04 -11.01 24.67
C ASN A 231 -2.57 -11.09 23.22
N ASN A 232 -1.83 -11.76 22.33
CA ASN A 232 -2.14 -11.83 20.89
C ASN A 232 -2.31 -10.42 20.25
N MET A 233 -1.43 -9.49 20.60
CA MET A 233 -1.42 -8.12 20.10
C MET A 233 -1.09 -8.04 18.60
N LEU A 234 -1.82 -7.20 17.85
CA LEU A 234 -1.62 -6.93 16.43
C LEU A 234 -2.11 -5.52 16.07
N SER A 235 -1.30 -4.74 15.35
CA SER A 235 -1.80 -3.51 14.70
C SER A 235 -2.57 -3.84 13.42
N PHE A 236 -3.80 -3.33 13.31
CA PHE A 236 -4.66 -3.48 12.12
C PHE A 236 -5.55 -2.24 11.97
N MET A 237 -5.61 -1.69 10.74
CA MET A 237 -6.42 -0.50 10.41
C MET A 237 -6.19 0.73 11.32
N GLY A 238 -4.99 0.88 11.88
CA GLY A 238 -4.64 2.02 12.76
C GLY A 238 -4.94 1.81 14.24
N GLU A 239 -5.51 0.68 14.64
CA GLU A 239 -5.78 0.31 16.02
C GLU A 239 -4.93 -0.92 16.44
N LEU A 240 -4.65 -1.05 17.73
CA LEU A 240 -4.03 -2.24 18.33
C LEU A 240 -5.13 -3.20 18.80
N TYR A 241 -5.27 -4.34 18.14
CA TYR A 241 -6.20 -5.41 18.51
C TYR A 241 -5.51 -6.46 19.37
N PHE A 242 -6.16 -6.91 20.45
CA PHE A 242 -5.60 -7.87 21.41
C PHE A 242 -6.70 -8.59 22.19
N SER A 243 -6.32 -9.68 22.86
CA SER A 243 -7.19 -10.42 23.77
C SER A 243 -6.88 -10.05 25.20
N ALA A 244 -7.87 -9.54 25.94
CA ALA A 244 -7.74 -9.16 27.34
C ALA A 244 -9.00 -9.52 28.13
N ARG A 245 -8.90 -9.56 29.46
CA ARG A 245 -9.93 -10.02 30.39
C ARG A 245 -10.54 -8.88 31.21
N THR A 246 -11.86 -8.94 31.42
CA THR A 246 -12.55 -8.16 32.47
C THR A 246 -13.37 -9.07 33.40
N PRO A 247 -13.81 -8.59 34.57
CA PRO A 247 -14.71 -9.35 35.45
C PRO A 247 -16.12 -9.54 34.86
N GLU A 248 -16.57 -8.64 33.99
CA GLU A 248 -17.93 -8.68 33.42
C GLU A 248 -18.00 -9.60 32.20
N TYR A 249 -17.04 -9.52 31.28
CA TYR A 249 -17.05 -10.20 29.98
C TYR A 249 -16.08 -11.40 29.90
N GLY A 250 -15.18 -11.57 30.86
CA GLY A 250 -14.11 -12.56 30.76
C GLY A 250 -13.08 -12.12 29.72
N MET A 251 -12.34 -13.07 29.15
CA MET A 251 -11.33 -12.79 28.11
C MET A 251 -11.98 -12.69 26.73
N GLU A 252 -11.95 -11.50 26.14
CA GLU A 252 -12.62 -11.13 24.88
C GLU A 252 -11.67 -10.34 23.95
N LEU A 253 -12.16 -9.97 22.75
CA LEU A 253 -11.42 -9.13 21.81
C LEU A 253 -11.56 -7.66 22.19
N PHE A 254 -10.43 -7.01 22.43
CA PHE A 254 -10.31 -5.58 22.69
C PHE A 254 -9.54 -4.88 21.57
N ARG A 255 -9.77 -3.58 21.43
CA ARG A 255 -9.02 -2.67 20.58
C ARG A 255 -8.54 -1.46 21.38
N TYR A 256 -7.41 -0.89 21.01
CA TYR A 256 -6.86 0.34 21.59
C TYR A 256 -6.37 1.27 20.48
N ASP A 257 -6.84 2.52 20.51
CA ASP A 257 -6.55 3.53 19.48
C ASP A 257 -5.29 4.37 19.77
N GLY A 258 -4.70 4.22 20.96
CA GLY A 258 -3.62 5.07 21.49
C GLY A 258 -4.05 5.96 22.68
N GLN A 259 -5.34 6.00 23.01
CA GLN A 259 -5.92 6.80 24.10
C GLN A 259 -6.93 6.01 24.94
N ALA A 260 -7.80 5.23 24.32
CA ALA A 260 -8.87 4.46 24.94
C ALA A 260 -8.83 3.00 24.51
N PHE A 261 -9.19 2.09 25.43
CA PHE A 261 -9.46 0.69 25.10
C PHE A 261 -10.97 0.46 25.01
N GLU A 262 -11.41 -0.32 24.02
CA GLU A 262 -12.80 -0.70 23.84
C GLU A 262 -12.93 -2.22 23.66
N LEU A 263 -13.99 -2.78 24.25
CA LEU A 263 -14.44 -4.13 23.94
C LEU A 263 -15.03 -4.12 22.51
N VAL A 264 -14.46 -4.91 21.61
CA VAL A 264 -14.93 -4.99 20.21
C VAL A 264 -16.31 -5.65 20.16
N GLU A 265 -16.45 -6.81 20.79
CA GLU A 265 -17.76 -7.42 21.07
C GLU A 265 -17.65 -8.38 22.28
N ASP A 266 -18.69 -8.41 23.11
CA ASP A 266 -18.94 -9.47 24.12
C ASP A 266 -19.35 -10.76 23.37
N ILE A 267 -18.39 -11.47 22.77
CA ILE A 267 -18.64 -12.60 21.88
C ILE A 267 -19.24 -13.77 22.69
N PHE A 268 -18.63 -14.14 23.83
CA PHE A 268 -19.16 -15.15 24.75
C PHE A 268 -19.84 -14.47 25.94
N LYS A 269 -21.17 -14.39 25.90
CA LYS A 269 -21.99 -13.65 26.86
C LYS A 269 -21.64 -13.88 28.34
N GLY A 270 -21.05 -12.84 28.95
CA GLY A 270 -20.69 -12.76 30.36
C GLY A 270 -19.32 -13.39 30.70
N SER A 271 -18.94 -13.33 31.98
CA SER A 271 -17.57 -13.51 32.54
C SER A 271 -16.73 -14.77 32.19
N TYR A 272 -17.18 -15.62 31.27
CA TYR A 272 -16.42 -16.76 30.73
C TYR A 272 -15.41 -16.34 29.64
N GLY A 273 -15.81 -15.48 28.71
CA GLY A 273 -14.99 -14.96 27.60
C GLY A 273 -14.69 -15.93 26.45
N SER A 274 -14.69 -15.41 25.22
CA SER A 274 -14.43 -16.12 23.97
C SER A 274 -12.97 -16.54 23.76
N ARG A 275 -12.02 -15.87 24.43
CA ARG A 275 -10.56 -16.07 24.27
C ARG A 275 -10.14 -16.04 22.79
N PRO A 276 -10.13 -14.87 22.14
CA PRO A 276 -9.61 -14.76 20.78
C PRO A 276 -8.12 -15.17 20.73
N LYS A 277 -7.63 -15.55 19.56
CA LYS A 277 -6.21 -15.80 19.27
C LYS A 277 -5.97 -15.83 17.76
N SER A 278 -4.70 -15.80 17.35
CA SER A 278 -4.29 -15.95 15.94
C SER A 278 -4.96 -14.90 15.03
N LEU A 279 -4.87 -13.62 15.43
CA LEU A 279 -5.42 -12.48 14.68
C LEU A 279 -4.63 -12.29 13.38
N VAL A 280 -5.30 -12.30 12.23
CA VAL A 280 -4.67 -12.23 10.91
C VAL A 280 -5.48 -11.39 9.92
N PRO A 281 -4.88 -10.35 9.29
CA PRO A 281 -5.50 -9.59 8.22
C PRO A 281 -5.66 -10.44 6.95
N TYR A 282 -6.88 -10.52 6.41
CA TYR A 282 -7.13 -11.18 5.12
C TYR A 282 -8.29 -10.52 4.39
N LYS A 283 -8.09 -10.16 3.11
CA LYS A 283 -9.09 -9.48 2.26
C LYS A 283 -9.79 -8.30 2.94
N ASN A 284 -9.02 -7.50 3.68
CA ASN A 284 -9.41 -6.29 4.41
C ASN A 284 -10.29 -6.50 5.65
N ASN A 285 -10.47 -7.73 6.13
CA ASN A 285 -11.10 -8.00 7.43
C ASN A 285 -10.10 -8.69 8.36
N LEU A 286 -10.37 -8.67 9.66
CA LEU A 286 -9.54 -9.29 10.68
C LEU A 286 -10.12 -10.67 11.04
N TYR A 287 -9.42 -11.74 10.69
CA TYR A 287 -9.82 -13.12 10.98
C TYR A 287 -9.11 -13.62 12.23
N PHE A 288 -9.82 -14.37 13.08
CA PHE A 288 -9.28 -14.88 14.35
C PHE A 288 -10.06 -16.09 14.85
N SER A 289 -9.46 -16.84 15.78
CA SER A 289 -10.05 -18.01 16.42
C SER A 289 -10.64 -17.62 17.77
N ALA A 290 -11.96 -17.72 17.94
CA ALA A 290 -12.67 -17.34 19.17
C ALA A 290 -13.81 -18.31 19.50
N GLN A 291 -14.29 -18.30 20.74
CA GLN A 291 -15.32 -19.22 21.26
C GLN A 291 -16.66 -18.53 21.54
N ARG A 292 -17.79 -19.17 21.21
CA ARG A 292 -19.14 -18.70 21.56
C ARG A 292 -20.00 -19.78 22.22
N GLU A 293 -20.99 -19.37 23.00
CA GLU A 293 -21.78 -20.29 23.84
C GLU A 293 -22.59 -21.31 23.03
N ASP A 294 -23.01 -20.98 21.81
CA ASP A 294 -23.83 -21.81 20.92
C ASP A 294 -23.02 -22.72 19.98
N THR A 295 -21.81 -22.30 19.60
CA THR A 295 -21.03 -22.80 18.45
C THR A 295 -19.60 -23.23 18.80
N GLY A 296 -19.20 -23.13 20.08
CA GLY A 296 -17.84 -23.48 20.51
C GLY A 296 -16.76 -22.58 19.88
N ARG A 297 -15.52 -23.07 19.78
CA ARG A 297 -14.39 -22.34 19.16
C ARG A 297 -14.31 -22.61 17.66
N GLU A 298 -14.47 -21.56 16.89
CA GLU A 298 -14.57 -21.57 15.43
C GLU A 298 -13.80 -20.39 14.81
N LEU A 299 -13.85 -20.24 13.48
CA LEU A 299 -13.26 -19.11 12.77
C LEU A 299 -14.23 -17.92 12.79
N PHE A 300 -13.79 -16.81 13.36
CA PHE A 300 -14.51 -15.54 13.39
C PHE A 300 -13.84 -14.52 12.47
N VAL A 301 -14.62 -13.54 12.07
CA VAL A 301 -14.17 -12.35 11.36
C VAL A 301 -14.77 -11.12 12.02
N LEU A 302 -13.92 -10.15 12.34
CA LEU A 302 -14.31 -8.77 12.51
C LEU A 302 -14.24 -8.11 11.15
N ASP A 303 -15.40 -7.67 10.67
CA ASP A 303 -15.47 -6.73 9.57
C ASP A 303 -16.29 -5.50 10.00
N GLU A 304 -16.45 -4.59 9.05
CA GLU A 304 -17.30 -3.41 9.10
C GLU A 304 -18.75 -3.57 9.64
N THR A 305 -19.24 -4.80 9.82
CA THR A 305 -20.56 -5.11 10.38
C THR A 305 -20.54 -5.60 11.83
N GLY A 306 -19.36 -5.73 12.44
CA GLY A 306 -19.13 -6.26 13.79
C GLY A 306 -18.44 -7.63 13.76
N VAL A 307 -18.46 -8.34 14.89
CA VAL A 307 -17.88 -9.69 14.95
C VAL A 307 -18.90 -10.72 14.50
N ARG A 308 -18.54 -11.56 13.52
CA ARG A 308 -19.37 -12.67 13.07
C ARG A 308 -18.59 -13.96 12.90
N LEU A 309 -19.30 -15.05 13.17
CA LEU A 309 -18.85 -16.40 12.84
C LEU A 309 -18.74 -16.52 11.31
N VAL A 310 -17.63 -17.06 10.80
CA VAL A 310 -17.45 -17.33 9.37
C VAL A 310 -18.33 -18.52 8.98
N GLN A 311 -18.19 -19.64 9.70
CA GLN A 311 -18.98 -20.85 9.54
C GLN A 311 -18.84 -21.70 10.81
N ASP A 312 -19.93 -22.35 11.23
CA ASP A 312 -19.92 -23.42 12.24
C ASP A 312 -19.46 -24.72 11.56
N LEU A 313 -18.25 -25.19 11.88
CA LEU A 313 -17.71 -26.44 11.31
C LEU A 313 -18.15 -27.70 12.10
N ASN A 314 -18.52 -27.57 13.38
CA ASN A 314 -18.91 -28.70 14.25
C ASN A 314 -20.29 -28.48 14.90
N LEU A 315 -21.29 -28.28 14.05
CA LEU A 315 -22.70 -27.98 14.33
C LEU A 315 -23.12 -27.96 15.82
N GLY A 316 -23.15 -26.76 16.38
CA GLY A 316 -23.50 -26.49 17.77
C GLY A 316 -22.27 -26.42 18.69
N LYS A 317 -22.44 -26.78 19.97
CA LYS A 317 -21.46 -26.50 21.03
C LYS A 317 -20.12 -27.30 20.96
N GLN A 318 -19.82 -27.97 19.85
CA GLN A 318 -18.51 -28.59 19.62
C GLN A 318 -17.56 -27.54 19.03
N SER A 319 -16.28 -27.84 18.80
CA SER A 319 -15.28 -26.80 18.46
C SER A 319 -14.26 -27.30 17.47
N SER A 320 -14.20 -26.69 16.30
CA SER A 320 -13.18 -26.93 15.29
C SER A 320 -11.82 -26.36 15.68
N SER A 321 -11.80 -25.39 16.59
CA SER A 321 -10.61 -24.79 17.20
C SER A 321 -9.56 -24.29 16.20
N PRO A 322 -9.89 -23.41 15.23
CA PRO A 322 -8.96 -23.04 14.16
C PRO A 322 -7.65 -22.43 14.69
N ALA A 323 -6.56 -22.67 13.95
CA ALA A 323 -5.21 -22.19 14.24
C ALA A 323 -4.43 -21.96 12.93
N GLU A 324 -3.23 -21.38 13.02
CA GLU A 324 -2.30 -21.21 11.88
C GLU A 324 -2.87 -20.41 10.69
N LEU A 325 -3.69 -19.38 10.97
CA LEU A 325 -4.34 -18.58 9.92
C LEU A 325 -3.29 -17.95 8.98
N THR A 326 -3.24 -18.35 7.71
CA THR A 326 -2.15 -18.01 6.78
C THR A 326 -2.67 -17.65 5.39
N PRO A 327 -2.54 -16.39 4.96
CA PRO A 327 -2.90 -15.97 3.59
C PRO A 327 -1.93 -16.55 2.56
N PHE A 328 -2.44 -17.32 1.59
CA PHE A 328 -1.66 -17.92 0.50
C PHE A 328 -2.47 -17.99 -0.81
N GLN A 329 -1.87 -17.61 -1.93
CA GLN A 329 -2.48 -17.60 -3.28
C GLN A 329 -3.92 -17.01 -3.32
N GLY A 330 -4.21 -16.00 -2.50
CA GLY A 330 -5.53 -15.36 -2.43
C GLY A 330 -6.61 -16.15 -1.68
N GLN A 331 -6.24 -17.15 -0.88
CA GLN A 331 -7.10 -17.83 0.10
C GLN A 331 -6.49 -17.73 1.51
N LEU A 332 -7.29 -17.96 2.56
CA LEU A 332 -6.82 -18.06 3.95
C LEU A 332 -6.76 -19.54 4.34
N TYR A 333 -5.58 -20.09 4.56
CA TYR A 333 -5.37 -21.47 5.02
C TYR A 333 -5.28 -21.52 6.54
N PHE A 334 -5.68 -22.64 7.14
CA PHE A 334 -5.66 -22.84 8.59
C PHE A 334 -5.82 -24.33 8.93
N SER A 335 -5.39 -24.74 10.12
CA SER A 335 -5.76 -26.06 10.65
C SER A 335 -7.06 -25.97 11.46
N ALA A 336 -7.91 -26.99 11.33
CA ALA A 336 -9.16 -27.11 12.10
C ALA A 336 -9.57 -28.58 12.27
N ASN A 337 -10.30 -28.85 13.35
CA ASN A 337 -10.82 -30.17 13.72
C ASN A 337 -12.25 -30.36 13.20
N THR A 338 -12.61 -31.54 12.68
CA THR A 338 -14.03 -31.92 12.50
C THR A 338 -14.33 -33.31 13.05
N THR A 339 -15.59 -33.58 13.38
CA THR A 339 -16.03 -34.92 13.83
C THR A 339 -15.72 -36.06 12.86
N ASP A 340 -15.54 -35.73 11.58
CA ASP A 340 -15.46 -36.68 10.48
C ASP A 340 -14.04 -36.80 9.88
N SER A 341 -13.15 -35.82 10.14
CA SER A 341 -11.76 -35.75 9.64
C SER A 341 -10.67 -35.66 10.71
N GLY A 342 -11.01 -35.38 11.97
CA GLY A 342 -10.01 -34.91 12.94
C GLY A 342 -9.41 -33.55 12.54
N VAL A 343 -8.22 -33.21 13.06
CA VAL A 343 -7.50 -31.97 12.76
C VAL A 343 -6.78 -32.07 11.40
N GLU A 344 -7.22 -31.30 10.41
CA GLU A 344 -6.71 -31.33 9.03
C GLU A 344 -6.53 -29.91 8.45
N LEU A 345 -6.07 -29.81 7.20
CA LEU A 345 -5.83 -28.53 6.51
C LEU A 345 -7.10 -28.02 5.82
N PHE A 346 -7.55 -26.84 6.22
CA PHE A 346 -8.68 -26.14 5.63
C PHE A 346 -8.22 -24.86 4.93
N SER A 347 -9.08 -24.33 4.06
CA SER A 347 -8.95 -22.99 3.51
C SER A 347 -10.30 -22.30 3.38
N PHE A 348 -10.30 -20.97 3.52
CA PHE A 348 -11.44 -20.11 3.30
C PHE A 348 -11.17 -19.13 2.15
N ASP A 349 -12.00 -19.17 1.10
CA ASP A 349 -11.81 -18.35 -0.11
C ASP A 349 -12.40 -16.93 0.00
N GLY A 350 -13.15 -16.65 1.08
CA GLY A 350 -13.94 -15.43 1.24
C GLY A 350 -15.46 -15.68 1.29
N GLN A 351 -15.91 -16.88 0.91
CA GLN A 351 -17.33 -17.28 0.91
C GLN A 351 -17.56 -18.64 1.58
N GLU A 352 -16.74 -19.66 1.28
CA GLU A 352 -16.91 -21.02 1.82
C GLU A 352 -15.61 -21.59 2.42
N ILE A 353 -15.73 -22.40 3.48
CA ILE A 353 -14.62 -23.19 4.01
C ILE A 353 -14.55 -24.54 3.27
N SER A 354 -13.36 -24.91 2.80
CA SER A 354 -13.06 -26.21 2.17
C SER A 354 -11.94 -26.93 2.92
N LEU A 355 -12.14 -28.22 3.22
CA LEU A 355 -11.05 -29.17 3.48
C LEU A 355 -10.17 -29.27 2.22
N ARG A 356 -8.84 -29.23 2.37
CA ARG A 356 -7.89 -29.17 1.24
C ARG A 356 -7.17 -30.49 1.00
N ASP A 357 -6.51 -31.02 2.04
CA ASP A 357 -6.03 -32.39 2.06
C ASP A 357 -6.45 -33.02 3.38
N ASP A 358 -6.86 -34.29 3.29
CA ASP A 358 -7.13 -35.21 4.41
C ASP A 358 -5.90 -36.13 4.48
N LEU A 359 -4.91 -35.73 5.27
CA LEU A 359 -3.59 -36.37 5.26
C LEU A 359 -3.52 -37.61 6.16
N ASN A 360 -4.52 -37.82 7.02
CA ASN A 360 -4.67 -39.03 7.83
C ASN A 360 -6.09 -39.66 7.72
N PRO A 361 -6.49 -40.23 6.56
CA PRO A 361 -7.89 -40.50 6.22
C PRO A 361 -8.75 -41.24 7.28
N GLY A 362 -9.53 -40.47 8.03
CA GLY A 362 -10.49 -40.97 9.02
C GLY A 362 -10.75 -40.02 10.19
N ILE A 363 -10.99 -40.59 11.38
CA ILE A 363 -11.27 -39.83 12.61
C ILE A 363 -10.01 -39.41 13.39
N GLY A 364 -8.82 -39.69 12.87
CA GLY A 364 -7.55 -39.24 13.42
C GLY A 364 -6.98 -38.19 12.49
N GLY A 365 -6.66 -37.00 12.99
CA GLY A 365 -6.12 -35.93 12.14
C GLY A 365 -4.63 -36.07 11.89
N SER A 366 -4.15 -35.32 10.90
CA SER A 366 -2.74 -35.04 10.62
C SER A 366 -2.21 -33.85 11.45
N ASN A 367 -3.09 -33.07 12.08
CA ASN A 367 -2.75 -31.89 12.90
C ASN A 367 -1.76 -30.92 12.22
N PRO A 368 -2.16 -30.20 11.14
CA PRO A 368 -1.27 -29.25 10.49
C PRO A 368 -0.88 -28.10 11.41
N GLN A 369 0.42 -27.83 11.53
CA GLN A 369 0.98 -26.68 12.25
C GLN A 369 1.88 -25.86 11.29
N ASP A 370 2.32 -24.68 11.71
CA ASP A 370 3.53 -24.05 11.15
C ASP A 370 3.39 -23.49 9.72
N LEU A 371 2.17 -23.12 9.32
CA LEU A 371 1.84 -22.72 7.95
C LEU A 371 2.64 -21.48 7.51
N THR A 372 3.58 -21.67 6.57
CA THR A 372 4.51 -20.63 6.10
C THR A 372 4.60 -20.60 4.57
N VAL A 373 4.59 -19.40 3.96
CA VAL A 373 4.68 -19.23 2.50
C VAL A 373 6.12 -18.99 2.05
N PHE A 374 6.62 -19.77 1.09
CA PHE A 374 7.96 -19.58 0.51
C PHE A 374 8.05 -20.00 -0.96
N LYS A 375 8.85 -19.27 -1.78
CA LYS A 375 9.04 -19.57 -3.23
C LYS A 375 7.73 -19.79 -4.02
N GLY A 376 6.60 -19.22 -3.57
CA GLY A 376 5.28 -19.40 -4.19
C GLY A 376 4.49 -20.65 -3.80
N GLN A 377 4.99 -21.46 -2.85
CA GLN A 377 4.29 -22.60 -2.25
C GLN A 377 4.02 -22.36 -0.75
N LEU A 378 3.05 -23.08 -0.19
CA LEU A 378 2.79 -23.14 1.25
C LEU A 378 3.49 -24.38 1.83
N TYR A 379 4.03 -24.27 3.03
CA TYR A 379 4.62 -25.39 3.76
C TYR A 379 4.09 -25.41 5.18
N PHE A 380 3.94 -26.61 5.73
CA PHE A 380 3.37 -26.85 7.06
C PHE A 380 3.79 -28.23 7.54
N THR A 381 3.68 -28.49 8.83
CA THR A 381 4.08 -29.76 9.44
C THR A 381 2.86 -30.57 9.85
N VAL A 382 2.95 -31.89 9.81
CA VAL A 382 1.86 -32.81 10.21
C VAL A 382 2.37 -33.97 11.04
N ILE A 383 1.59 -34.41 12.03
CA ILE A 383 1.92 -35.50 12.97
C ILE A 383 1.11 -36.75 12.59
N GLN A 384 1.78 -37.86 12.33
CA GLN A 384 1.11 -39.15 12.07
C GLN A 384 0.98 -39.99 13.36
N ASP A 385 -0.24 -40.06 13.92
CA ASP A 385 -0.64 -41.05 14.94
C ASP A 385 -0.68 -42.45 14.30
N PRO A 386 -0.07 -43.52 14.88
CA PRO A 386 0.46 -43.64 16.25
C PRO A 386 2.01 -43.65 16.31
N LEU A 387 2.68 -43.01 15.36
CA LEU A 387 4.16 -42.99 15.28
C LEU A 387 4.78 -41.79 15.99
N GLU A 388 4.00 -40.73 16.27
CA GLU A 388 4.48 -39.42 16.78
C GLU A 388 5.61 -38.83 15.91
N SER A 389 5.68 -39.27 14.65
CA SER A 389 6.58 -38.74 13.63
C SER A 389 5.90 -37.58 12.93
N THR A 390 6.47 -36.39 13.09
CA THR A 390 6.10 -35.25 12.26
C THR A 390 6.72 -35.39 10.85
N GLU A 391 6.10 -34.76 9.86
CA GLU A 391 6.58 -34.63 8.49
C GLU A 391 6.43 -33.18 8.02
N LEU A 392 7.37 -32.65 7.22
CA LEU A 392 7.14 -31.39 6.50
C LEU A 392 6.45 -31.67 5.16
N ILE A 393 5.36 -30.96 4.94
CA ILE A 393 4.55 -30.98 3.73
C ILE A 393 4.83 -29.71 2.90
N SER A 394 4.92 -29.87 1.59
CA SER A 394 4.78 -28.77 0.62
C SER A 394 3.42 -28.84 -0.06
N PHE A 395 2.77 -27.71 -0.24
CA PHE A 395 1.47 -27.58 -0.88
C PHE A 395 1.49 -26.45 -1.92
N ASP A 396 1.14 -26.79 -3.16
CA ASP A 396 1.25 -25.89 -4.32
C ASP A 396 0.02 -25.01 -4.58
N GLY A 397 -1.04 -25.17 -3.77
CA GLY A 397 -2.37 -24.59 -4.00
C GLY A 397 -3.44 -25.65 -4.28
N VAL A 398 -3.04 -26.86 -4.71
CA VAL A 398 -3.93 -27.93 -5.20
C VAL A 398 -3.59 -29.30 -4.61
N THR A 399 -2.32 -29.59 -4.31
CA THR A 399 -1.86 -30.91 -3.83
C THR A 399 -0.78 -30.80 -2.76
N SER A 400 -0.93 -31.58 -1.69
CA SER A 400 0.12 -31.82 -0.69
C SER A 400 1.14 -32.87 -1.15
N LYS A 401 2.39 -32.69 -0.70
CA LYS A 401 3.50 -33.62 -0.90
C LYS A 401 4.39 -33.63 0.34
N VAL A 402 4.58 -34.80 0.95
CA VAL A 402 5.63 -35.03 1.96
C VAL A 402 7.00 -34.76 1.36
N LEU A 403 7.78 -33.88 1.97
CA LEU A 403 9.17 -33.63 1.58
C LEU A 403 10.14 -34.51 2.36
N SER A 404 9.92 -34.64 3.67
CA SER A 404 10.80 -35.38 4.58
C SER A 404 10.10 -35.71 5.90
N SER A 405 10.34 -36.92 6.40
CA SER A 405 9.97 -37.36 7.75
C SER A 405 10.97 -36.78 8.76
N ILE A 406 10.79 -35.50 9.09
CA ILE A 406 11.56 -34.78 10.10
C ILE A 406 10.82 -35.06 11.42
N GLY A 407 11.21 -36.12 12.12
CA GLY A 407 10.46 -36.60 13.29
C GLY A 407 10.33 -35.52 14.37
N GLN A 408 9.28 -35.55 15.19
CA GLN A 408 9.04 -34.59 16.28
C GLN A 408 9.56 -33.15 16.04
N PHE A 409 8.91 -32.39 15.14
CA PHE A 409 8.75 -30.96 15.43
C PHE A 409 8.05 -30.85 16.79
N ASP A 410 8.60 -30.10 17.76
CA ASP A 410 7.84 -29.72 18.94
C ASP A 410 6.67 -28.84 18.50
N ARG A 411 5.56 -28.95 19.21
CA ARG A 411 4.30 -28.36 18.73
C ARG A 411 4.37 -26.84 18.87
N ARG A 412 4.31 -26.18 17.69
CA ARG A 412 4.42 -24.73 17.39
C ARG A 412 5.81 -24.27 16.97
N VAL A 413 6.01 -24.24 15.67
CA VAL A 413 6.49 -23.00 15.05
C VAL A 413 5.51 -21.88 15.41
N SER A 414 6.05 -20.69 15.56
CA SER A 414 5.36 -19.55 16.10
C SER A 414 5.58 -18.34 15.18
N ASN A 415 4.65 -17.40 15.20
CA ASN A 415 4.32 -16.61 14.00
C ASN A 415 5.18 -15.36 13.76
N SER A 416 6.39 -15.33 14.31
CA SER A 416 7.45 -14.55 13.72
C SER A 416 8.72 -15.41 13.68
N SER A 417 9.67 -15.11 12.81
CA SER A 417 9.42 -14.45 11.51
C SER A 417 9.78 -15.49 10.44
N TYR A 418 10.51 -15.18 9.36
CA TYR A 418 11.24 -16.15 8.52
C TYR A 418 12.13 -15.36 7.53
N ALA A 419 12.81 -16.03 6.59
CA ALA A 419 14.26 -15.91 6.60
C ALA A 419 15.06 -15.97 5.29
N GLN A 420 14.86 -15.06 4.34
CA GLN A 420 15.55 -15.16 3.05
C GLN A 420 17.06 -14.80 3.07
N LEU A 421 17.89 -15.82 3.30
CA LEU A 421 19.20 -15.90 2.69
C LEU A 421 19.08 -16.27 1.24
N GLY A 422 19.51 -15.36 0.36
CA GLY A 422 19.80 -15.68 -1.04
C GLY A 422 18.64 -16.40 -1.69
N ASP A 423 18.76 -17.72 -1.85
CA ASP A 423 17.71 -18.57 -2.41
C ASP A 423 16.95 -19.49 -1.43
N LYS A 424 17.22 -19.56 -0.13
CA LYS A 424 16.51 -20.52 0.76
C LYS A 424 15.71 -19.80 1.86
N MET A 425 14.78 -20.53 2.45
CA MET A 425 14.14 -20.17 3.72
C MET A 425 14.57 -21.19 4.76
N TYR A 426 14.20 -20.97 6.01
CA TYR A 426 15.22 -21.06 7.03
C TYR A 426 14.52 -20.82 8.38
N PHE A 427 14.36 -21.86 9.19
CA PHE A 427 13.22 -21.93 10.10
C PHE A 427 13.34 -23.03 11.19
N ALA A 428 13.10 -22.69 12.45
CA ALA A 428 13.41 -23.57 13.56
C ALA A 428 12.49 -24.80 13.67
N ALA A 429 13.02 -26.00 13.41
CA ALA A 429 12.30 -27.26 13.45
C ALA A 429 12.94 -28.22 14.45
N SER A 430 12.32 -29.40 14.64
CA SER A 430 12.96 -30.47 15.38
C SER A 430 12.79 -31.86 14.73
N ASN A 431 13.63 -32.84 15.12
CA ASN A 431 14.14 -34.01 14.37
C ASN A 431 14.90 -34.96 15.34
N PRO A 432 14.56 -36.24 15.61
CA PRO A 432 15.35 -37.11 16.51
C PRO A 432 16.83 -37.41 16.15
N GLU A 433 17.53 -36.45 15.58
CA GLU A 433 18.96 -36.25 15.49
C GLU A 433 19.45 -34.83 15.93
N ALA A 434 18.75 -33.94 16.70
CA ALA A 434 19.35 -32.60 17.04
C ALA A 434 19.01 -31.59 18.24
N GLY A 435 18.19 -31.74 19.32
CA GLY A 435 17.86 -30.70 20.36
C GLY A 435 16.47 -30.00 20.37
N THR A 436 16.35 -28.71 19.95
CA THR A 436 15.25 -27.95 19.26
C THR A 436 15.89 -26.91 18.34
N GLU A 437 15.92 -27.12 17.03
CA GLU A 437 16.94 -26.52 16.17
C GLU A 437 16.36 -25.79 14.97
N LEU A 438 17.14 -25.55 13.93
CA LEU A 438 16.66 -25.00 12.67
C LEU A 438 17.31 -25.68 11.50
N PHE A 439 16.49 -25.68 10.46
CA PHE A 439 16.77 -26.33 9.23
C PHE A 439 16.62 -25.29 8.12
N ASP A 440 17.47 -25.39 7.11
CA ASP A 440 17.28 -24.64 5.89
C ASP A 440 16.34 -25.39 5.00
N PHE A 441 15.79 -24.65 4.08
CA PHE A 441 14.70 -25.07 3.27
C PHE A 441 14.82 -24.42 1.91
N ASP A 442 15.45 -25.13 0.99
CA ASP A 442 15.65 -24.68 -0.40
C ASP A 442 14.34 -24.65 -1.22
N GLY A 443 13.20 -24.99 -0.63
CA GLY A 443 11.92 -25.20 -1.31
C GLY A 443 11.63 -26.68 -1.63
N SER A 444 12.57 -27.60 -1.36
CA SER A 444 12.47 -29.02 -1.72
C SER A 444 13.03 -29.99 -0.68
N ARG A 445 14.05 -29.59 0.08
CA ARG A 445 14.68 -30.36 1.15
C ARG A 445 14.83 -29.49 2.40
N VAL A 446 14.63 -30.14 3.54
CA VAL A 446 15.04 -29.63 4.85
C VAL A 446 16.40 -30.21 5.17
N ASP A 447 17.38 -29.36 5.46
CA ASP A 447 18.69 -29.74 5.98
C ASP A 447 18.93 -29.06 7.32
N LEU A 448 19.42 -29.84 8.30
CA LEU A 448 19.95 -29.30 9.55
C LEU A 448 21.09 -28.37 9.19
N VAL A 449 20.90 -27.07 9.40
CA VAL A 449 21.75 -26.07 8.74
C VAL A 449 23.19 -26.29 9.16
N SER A 450 23.37 -26.56 10.46
CA SER A 450 24.60 -26.98 11.10
C SER A 450 24.39 -27.26 12.61
N ASP A 451 25.40 -27.68 13.38
CA ASP A 451 25.20 -28.66 14.45
C ASP A 451 25.63 -28.38 15.91
N ILE A 452 24.90 -27.45 16.47
CA ILE A 452 25.11 -26.59 17.62
C ILE A 452 25.29 -27.40 18.88
N ASN A 453 24.29 -28.12 19.43
CA ASN A 453 24.42 -28.94 20.65
C ASN A 453 24.81 -30.39 20.52
N PRO A 454 26.05 -30.80 20.68
CA PRO A 454 26.29 -32.23 20.88
C PRO A 454 25.57 -32.93 22.05
N GLY A 455 24.48 -33.69 21.76
CA GLY A 455 23.68 -34.41 22.77
C GLY A 455 22.19 -34.75 22.44
N PRO A 456 21.23 -34.37 23.29
CA PRO A 456 19.78 -34.41 22.97
C PRO A 456 18.96 -33.11 23.24
N GLU A 457 19.55 -32.13 23.93
CA GLU A 457 18.94 -30.89 24.48
C GLU A 457 19.05 -29.65 23.56
N SER A 458 18.34 -28.56 23.85
CA SER A 458 17.37 -27.98 22.91
C SER A 458 17.32 -26.47 22.78
N SER A 459 17.43 -25.95 21.55
CA SER A 459 17.68 -24.53 21.33
C SER A 459 16.66 -23.64 20.58
N ASN A 460 15.59 -23.20 21.23
CA ASN A 460 14.35 -22.66 20.65
C ASN A 460 14.40 -21.20 20.03
N PRO A 461 14.64 -20.96 18.72
CA PRO A 461 15.27 -19.73 18.12
C PRO A 461 14.62 -18.33 18.29
N LYS A 462 14.06 -17.57 17.33
CA LYS A 462 13.29 -16.28 17.48
C LYS A 462 13.28 -15.14 16.33
N SER A 463 13.02 -13.80 16.48
CA SER A 463 12.80 -12.70 15.43
C SER A 463 14.04 -11.86 14.76
N ILE A 464 14.05 -11.14 13.58
CA ILE A 464 15.24 -10.60 12.75
C ILE A 464 14.93 -9.52 11.59
N ILE A 465 15.89 -8.69 10.99
CA ILE A 465 16.05 -8.27 9.51
C ILE A 465 17.50 -7.75 8.98
N GLN A 466 17.78 -7.59 7.63
CA GLN A 466 19.05 -7.45 6.73
C GLN A 466 20.14 -6.27 6.80
N PHE A 467 21.44 -6.52 6.47
CA PHE A 467 22.60 -5.55 6.22
C PHE A 467 23.79 -6.04 5.26
N ASP A 468 23.61 -6.55 4.03
CA ASP A 468 24.59 -7.36 3.19
C ASP A 468 25.55 -8.50 3.80
N GLN A 469 25.48 -9.74 3.26
CA GLN A 469 26.36 -10.96 3.42
C GLN A 469 26.53 -11.82 4.74
N ARG A 470 25.53 -11.92 5.63
CA ARG A 470 25.47 -12.50 7.02
C ARG A 470 24.05 -12.26 7.69
N LEU A 471 23.16 -13.09 8.29
CA LEU A 471 22.17 -12.49 9.28
C LEU A 471 22.88 -11.81 10.47
N TYR A 472 22.15 -11.61 11.58
CA TYR A 472 22.52 -11.88 12.98
C TYR A 472 21.28 -12.45 13.74
N PHE A 473 21.37 -13.56 14.54
CA PHE A 473 20.22 -14.42 14.98
C PHE A 473 20.24 -15.12 16.39
N SER A 474 19.18 -15.14 17.20
CA SER A 474 19.32 -15.59 18.58
C SER A 474 19.13 -17.05 18.95
N ALA A 475 20.11 -17.49 19.74
CA ALA A 475 20.13 -18.79 20.27
C ALA A 475 21.01 -18.88 21.56
N SER A 476 20.36 -18.77 22.72
CA SER A 476 20.71 -19.14 24.12
C SER A 476 21.66 -20.24 24.67
N THR A 477 23.00 -20.14 24.58
CA THR A 477 23.91 -21.20 25.09
C THR A 477 24.29 -21.20 26.58
N ALA A 478 24.26 -22.33 27.27
CA ALA A 478 25.12 -22.82 28.39
C ALA A 478 26.66 -22.78 28.26
N GLU A 479 27.28 -21.87 27.52
CA GLU A 479 28.49 -21.17 28.00
C GLU A 479 28.49 -19.73 27.53
N THR A 480 27.28 -19.30 27.18
CA THR A 480 26.97 -17.97 26.81
C THR A 480 25.86 -17.40 27.65
N GLY A 481 24.64 -17.49 27.17
CA GLY A 481 23.71 -16.42 27.28
C GLY A 481 23.72 -15.52 26.07
N ALA A 482 22.59 -14.92 25.78
CA ALA A 482 22.15 -13.95 24.77
C ALA A 482 23.10 -13.35 23.74
N GLU A 483 24.10 -14.09 23.26
CA GLU A 483 24.99 -13.56 22.27
C GLU A 483 24.22 -12.94 21.11
N LEU A 484 24.65 -11.76 20.70
CA LEU A 484 24.47 -11.43 19.30
C LEU A 484 25.14 -12.59 18.51
N TYR A 485 24.70 -13.05 17.36
CA TYR A 485 25.10 -14.40 16.89
C TYR A 485 25.13 -14.37 15.39
N SER A 486 26.06 -15.09 14.77
CA SER A 486 26.35 -14.85 13.36
C SER A 486 26.97 -15.94 12.54
N TYR A 487 27.07 -15.76 11.22
CA TYR A 487 27.38 -16.78 10.21
C TYR A 487 27.76 -16.22 8.82
N ASP A 488 28.96 -16.51 8.34
CA ASP A 488 29.33 -16.17 6.95
C ASP A 488 28.71 -17.15 5.96
N GLY A 489 27.87 -18.05 6.46
CA GLY A 489 27.29 -19.16 5.73
C GLY A 489 28.36 -20.18 5.36
N THR A 490 29.47 -20.13 6.07
CA THR A 490 30.28 -21.31 6.21
C THR A 490 30.46 -21.55 7.69
N ALA A 491 31.06 -20.61 8.42
CA ALA A 491 31.18 -20.64 9.86
C ALA A 491 30.25 -19.59 10.48
N THR A 492 29.55 -20.02 11.53
CA THR A 492 29.11 -19.10 12.56
C THR A 492 30.35 -18.74 13.37
N ASN A 493 30.27 -17.79 14.29
CA ASN A 493 31.25 -17.56 15.37
C ASN A 493 30.52 -16.92 16.59
N LEU A 494 31.21 -16.09 17.37
CA LEU A 494 30.64 -15.23 18.42
C LEU A 494 31.43 -13.84 18.33
N VAL A 495 31.26 -12.69 19.05
CA VAL A 495 32.13 -11.45 18.84
C VAL A 495 32.51 -10.66 20.07
N SER A 496 31.63 -10.56 21.07
CA SER A 496 31.79 -9.53 22.06
C SER A 496 31.28 -9.87 23.42
N ASP A 497 32.22 -9.80 24.35
CA ASP A 497 31.99 -9.41 25.73
C ASP A 497 31.54 -7.99 25.79
N LEU A 498 30.63 -7.71 26.71
CA LEU A 498 30.23 -6.38 27.14
C LEU A 498 29.81 -6.35 28.65
N ASN A 499 29.45 -7.47 29.32
CA ASN A 499 29.44 -7.78 30.79
C ASN A 499 29.24 -9.31 31.00
N PRO A 500 29.80 -10.00 32.00
CA PRO A 500 30.09 -11.41 31.78
C PRO A 500 29.62 -12.39 32.87
N GLY A 501 28.41 -12.97 32.78
CA GLY A 501 27.72 -13.63 33.89
C GLY A 501 26.93 -14.91 33.60
N HIS A 502 25.88 -15.07 34.41
CA HIS A 502 24.64 -15.85 34.30
C HIS A 502 23.36 -14.90 34.20
N ALA A 503 23.30 -13.77 33.46
CA ALA A 503 22.17 -12.81 33.46
C ALA A 503 21.60 -12.06 32.22
N GLY A 504 22.42 -11.41 31.40
CA GLY A 504 22.17 -10.07 30.78
C GLY A 504 21.15 -9.54 29.72
N SER A 505 21.27 -9.87 28.41
CA SER A 505 20.62 -9.38 27.15
C SER A 505 19.07 -9.43 26.78
N ASN A 506 18.45 -10.50 26.24
CA ASN A 506 17.11 -10.62 25.63
C ASN A 506 16.86 -9.47 24.62
N PRO A 507 17.54 -9.44 23.46
CA PRO A 507 18.09 -8.19 22.95
C PRO A 507 17.79 -7.84 21.43
N SER A 508 17.98 -6.60 20.94
CA SER A 508 17.26 -5.99 19.80
C SER A 508 17.79 -4.60 19.24
N GLY A 509 17.09 -4.04 18.25
CA GLY A 509 17.43 -3.03 17.22
C GLY A 509 16.13 -2.36 16.69
N PHE A 510 15.84 -2.07 15.41
CA PHE A 510 16.49 -2.20 14.10
C PHE A 510 17.10 -0.86 13.62
N LEU A 511 18.23 -0.83 12.84
CA LEU A 511 18.60 0.21 11.82
C LEU A 511 20.11 0.34 11.46
N GLU A 512 20.47 0.30 10.17
CA GLU A 512 21.83 0.62 9.65
C GLU A 512 22.15 2.11 9.66
N PHE A 513 23.42 2.51 9.89
CA PHE A 513 23.88 3.90 9.70
C PHE A 513 25.40 4.00 9.47
N GLN A 514 25.82 4.75 8.45
CA GLN A 514 27.24 4.98 8.06
C GLN A 514 28.07 3.70 7.79
N GLY A 515 27.45 2.60 7.33
CA GLY A 515 28.14 1.30 7.15
C GLY A 515 28.62 0.64 8.46
N LYS A 516 28.32 1.33 9.57
CA LYS A 516 28.18 0.80 10.91
C LYS A 516 26.70 0.52 11.11
N LEU A 517 26.35 0.18 12.33
CA LEU A 517 24.96 0.06 12.69
C LEU A 517 24.84 0.17 14.20
N TYR A 518 23.67 0.63 14.56
CA TYR A 518 23.26 0.90 15.90
C TYR A 518 22.24 -0.16 16.28
N PHE A 519 21.92 -0.22 17.55
CA PHE A 519 21.04 -1.18 18.22
C PHE A 519 21.10 -0.73 19.67
N SER A 520 20.48 -1.51 20.54
CA SER A 520 20.83 -1.37 21.94
C SER A 520 21.11 -2.70 22.67
N ALA A 521 21.79 -2.63 23.84
CA ALA A 521 22.23 -3.72 24.76
C ALA A 521 22.79 -3.54 26.28
N ASP A 522 22.00 -3.79 27.35
CA ASP A 522 22.13 -3.57 28.83
C ASP A 522 23.22 -4.33 29.67
N THR A 523 24.49 -3.99 29.63
CA THR A 523 25.57 -4.66 30.41
C THR A 523 25.69 -4.47 31.99
N PRO A 524 26.32 -3.48 32.68
CA PRO A 524 25.84 -3.06 34.03
C PRO A 524 26.04 -1.56 34.43
N ILE A 525 26.63 -0.73 33.55
CA ILE A 525 27.32 0.54 33.90
C ILE A 525 26.55 1.88 33.64
N LEU A 526 25.42 1.91 32.91
CA LEU A 526 24.74 3.09 32.33
C LEU A 526 23.25 2.79 32.02
N GLY A 527 22.98 1.69 31.32
CA GLY A 527 21.63 1.25 30.97
C GLY A 527 20.96 1.97 29.80
N ARG A 528 19.77 1.50 29.37
CA ARG A 528 19.03 1.90 28.15
C ARG A 528 19.47 3.18 27.42
N ALA A 529 20.21 2.97 26.34
CA ALA A 529 20.86 3.96 25.48
C ALA A 529 21.10 3.37 24.08
N MET A 530 21.94 3.97 23.24
CA MET A 530 22.22 3.51 21.87
C MET A 530 23.69 3.12 21.69
N PHE A 531 23.98 2.05 20.94
CA PHE A 531 25.34 1.53 20.79
C PHE A 531 25.63 1.04 19.38
N VAL A 532 26.93 0.96 19.02
CA VAL A 532 27.37 0.80 17.63
C VAL A 532 28.19 -0.48 17.37
N LEU A 533 28.09 -1.06 16.16
CA LEU A 533 29.12 -1.94 15.58
C LEU A 533 30.05 -1.13 14.71
N ASP A 534 31.36 -1.29 14.92
CA ASP A 534 32.35 -0.97 13.92
C ASP A 534 33.14 -2.24 13.53
N GLY A 535 32.70 -2.91 12.46
CA GLY A 535 33.22 -4.16 11.89
C GLY A 535 33.12 -5.41 12.77
N SER A 536 33.81 -5.40 13.91
CA SER A 536 33.81 -6.45 14.95
C SER A 536 33.79 -5.87 16.37
N THR A 537 33.74 -4.55 16.49
CA THR A 537 33.96 -3.79 17.72
C THR A 537 32.63 -3.24 18.21
N ILE A 538 32.32 -3.39 19.48
CA ILE A 538 31.13 -2.80 20.08
C ILE A 538 31.54 -1.75 21.10
N SER A 539 30.84 -0.62 21.13
CA SER A 539 31.15 0.52 22.00
C SER A 539 29.95 1.45 22.16
N PRO A 540 29.91 2.29 23.21
CA PRO A 540 28.83 3.26 23.42
C PRO A 540 28.68 4.23 22.29
N VAL A 541 27.42 4.57 21.98
CA VAL A 541 27.15 5.91 21.48
C VAL A 541 27.08 6.85 22.66
N ALA A 542 28.26 7.40 22.96
CA ALA A 542 28.40 8.60 23.76
C ALA A 542 28.65 9.80 22.86
N ASP A 543 28.19 10.96 23.30
CA ASP A 543 28.69 12.25 22.84
C ASP A 543 30.20 12.34 23.13
N SER A 544 31.01 12.68 22.13
CA SER A 544 32.48 12.75 22.28
C SER A 544 33.00 14.06 22.88
N GLU A 545 32.14 15.06 23.11
CA GLU A 545 32.46 16.30 23.83
C GLU A 545 32.08 16.22 25.33
N THR A 546 30.91 15.67 25.68
CA THR A 546 30.45 15.55 27.08
C THR A 546 30.79 14.20 27.71
N GLY A 547 30.85 13.13 26.92
CA GLY A 547 30.99 11.74 27.39
C GLY A 547 29.68 11.08 27.83
N GLU A 548 28.54 11.73 27.61
CA GLU A 548 27.21 11.26 28.00
C GLU A 548 26.60 10.37 26.92
N ASN A 549 25.86 9.34 27.32
CA ASN A 549 25.37 8.29 26.41
C ASN A 549 23.96 8.62 25.93
N ILE A 550 23.59 8.23 24.71
CA ILE A 550 22.27 8.56 24.16
C ILE A 550 21.20 7.64 24.77
N PHE A 551 20.66 8.00 25.93
CA PHE A 551 19.65 7.23 26.63
C PHE A 551 18.29 7.23 25.89
N SER A 552 17.60 6.09 25.92
CA SER A 552 16.20 5.90 25.45
C SER A 552 15.75 6.53 24.10
N PRO A 553 16.52 6.57 23.00
CA PRO A 553 16.04 7.12 21.73
C PRO A 553 14.83 6.39 21.12
N GLU A 554 13.83 7.16 20.72
CA GLU A 554 12.65 6.71 19.98
C GLU A 554 12.56 7.35 18.58
N TYR A 555 11.69 6.79 17.74
CA TYR A 555 11.44 7.17 16.34
C TYR A 555 12.71 7.30 15.47
N MET A 556 13.66 6.38 15.67
CA MET A 556 15.01 6.47 15.10
C MET A 556 15.03 6.35 13.57
N THR A 557 15.49 7.42 12.92
CA THR A 557 15.52 7.59 11.46
C THR A 557 16.84 8.20 10.99
N LEU A 558 17.12 8.16 9.69
CA LEU A 558 18.37 8.69 9.11
C LEU A 558 18.14 9.88 8.20
N PHE A 559 18.85 10.97 8.47
CA PHE A 559 18.70 12.23 7.76
C PHE A 559 20.01 13.03 7.76
N ASP A 560 20.32 13.79 6.70
CA ASP A 560 21.55 14.60 6.53
C ASP A 560 22.86 13.96 7.09
N ASN A 561 23.06 12.66 6.83
CA ASN A 561 24.19 11.86 7.34
C ASN A 561 24.32 11.82 8.89
N LYS A 562 23.26 12.14 9.63
CA LYS A 562 23.08 11.88 11.06
C LYS A 562 21.96 10.86 11.31
N MET A 563 21.94 10.29 12.50
CA MET A 563 20.77 9.59 13.05
C MET A 563 19.95 10.61 13.83
N TYR A 564 18.65 10.71 13.57
CA TYR A 564 17.72 11.58 14.30
C TYR A 564 16.74 10.72 15.10
N PHE A 565 16.40 11.20 16.29
CA PHE A 565 15.60 10.47 17.27
C PHE A 565 14.99 11.45 18.27
N VAL A 566 13.89 11.02 18.86
CA VAL A 566 13.31 11.69 20.03
C VAL A 566 14.01 11.14 21.26
N THR A 567 14.47 12.04 22.14
CA THR A 567 14.89 11.74 23.51
C THR A 567 14.76 13.04 24.31
N GLY A 568 15.05 12.99 25.60
CA GLY A 568 14.92 14.15 26.47
C GLY A 568 15.82 14.13 27.69
N ASN A 569 16.02 15.29 28.27
CA ASN A 569 16.69 15.45 29.56
C ASN A 569 15.89 16.40 30.46
N ILE A 570 16.32 16.51 31.74
CA ILE A 570 15.59 17.27 32.76
C ILE A 570 15.53 18.78 32.52
N ASP A 571 16.38 19.34 31.64
CA ASP A 571 16.36 20.77 31.30
C ASP A 571 15.61 21.07 29.99
N SER A 572 15.32 20.07 29.14
CA SER A 572 14.73 20.25 27.79
C SER A 572 13.40 19.53 27.53
N GLY A 573 13.01 18.54 28.34
CA GLY A 573 11.94 17.62 27.98
C GLY A 573 12.25 16.81 26.71
N ASN A 574 11.23 16.19 26.11
CA ASN A 574 11.34 15.47 24.84
C ASN A 574 11.46 16.44 23.66
N GLU A 575 12.54 16.35 22.92
CA GLU A 575 12.84 17.27 21.82
C GLU A 575 13.56 16.55 20.67
N LEU A 576 13.82 17.26 19.56
CA LEU A 576 14.52 16.67 18.42
C LEU A 576 16.04 16.66 18.67
N PHE A 577 16.59 15.46 18.80
CA PHE A 577 18.03 15.25 18.88
C PHE A 577 18.58 14.59 17.60
N SER A 578 19.86 14.83 17.34
CA SER A 578 20.63 14.09 16.34
C SER A 578 21.94 13.53 16.90
N PHE A 579 22.48 12.52 16.22
CA PHE A 579 23.81 11.99 16.42
C PHE A 579 24.56 11.85 15.08
N ASP A 580 25.69 12.55 14.93
CA ASP A 580 26.42 12.63 13.65
C ASP A 580 27.42 11.49 13.38
N GLY A 581 27.55 10.54 14.30
CA GLY A 581 28.63 9.55 14.34
C GLY A 581 29.70 9.84 15.39
N SER A 582 29.66 11.03 16.02
CA SER A 582 30.59 11.46 17.08
C SER A 582 29.98 12.38 18.14
N LYS A 583 28.97 13.18 17.80
CA LYS A 583 28.37 14.20 18.66
C LYS A 583 26.85 14.08 18.69
N VAL A 584 26.28 14.27 19.87
CA VAL A 584 24.86 14.47 20.12
C VAL A 584 24.55 15.96 20.02
N SER A 585 23.42 16.33 19.44
CA SER A 585 22.97 17.72 19.41
C SER A 585 21.47 17.79 19.65
N LEU A 586 21.06 18.67 20.58
CA LEU A 586 19.70 19.19 20.64
C LEU A 586 19.56 20.11 19.42
N GLU A 587 18.89 19.62 18.38
CA GLU A 587 18.76 20.30 17.10
C GLU A 587 17.57 21.25 17.06
N ALA A 588 16.52 20.92 17.84
CA ALA A 588 15.38 21.79 18.04
C ALA A 588 14.92 21.74 19.50
N ASP A 589 14.88 22.91 20.13
CA ASP A 589 14.35 23.18 21.49
C ASP A 589 13.06 23.99 21.28
N ILE A 590 11.98 23.29 20.89
CA ILE A 590 10.79 23.88 20.28
C ILE A 590 9.80 24.36 21.35
N ASN A 591 9.72 23.66 22.49
CA ASN A 591 8.99 24.09 23.67
C ASN A 591 9.90 24.06 24.92
N PRO A 592 10.76 25.09 25.12
CA PRO A 592 11.84 25.03 26.10
C PRO A 592 11.37 24.89 27.56
N GLY A 593 11.73 23.76 28.18
CA GLY A 593 11.49 23.44 29.58
C GLY A 593 11.24 21.94 29.80
N GLU A 594 10.91 21.54 31.02
CA GLU A 594 10.72 20.11 31.39
C GLU A 594 9.60 19.40 30.59
N ASP A 595 8.69 20.16 29.97
CA ASP A 595 7.54 19.66 29.20
C ASP A 595 7.90 19.14 27.79
N GLY A 596 8.89 19.73 27.11
CA GLY A 596 9.28 19.36 25.72
C GLY A 596 8.20 19.60 24.65
N SER A 597 8.51 19.28 23.38
CA SER A 597 7.62 19.50 22.22
C SER A 597 6.98 18.23 21.64
N ASP A 598 7.40 17.05 22.11
CA ASP A 598 7.00 15.73 21.59
C ASP A 598 6.97 15.64 20.04
N PRO A 599 8.15 15.68 19.36
CA PRO A 599 8.24 15.45 17.92
C PRO A 599 7.67 14.08 17.50
N GLN A 600 6.82 14.04 16.48
CA GLN A 600 6.19 12.82 15.96
C GLN A 600 6.24 12.75 14.43
N ASP A 601 6.12 11.55 13.86
CA ASP A 601 6.24 11.26 12.42
C ASP A 601 7.53 11.82 11.79
N LEU A 602 8.71 11.47 12.34
CA LEU A 602 10.03 11.93 11.84
C LEU A 602 10.31 11.48 10.39
N THR A 603 9.84 12.29 9.43
CA THR A 603 9.83 11.97 8.00
C THR A 603 10.83 12.82 7.23
N VAL A 604 11.63 12.15 6.41
CA VAL A 604 12.70 12.79 5.63
C VAL A 604 12.19 13.30 4.29
N LEU A 605 12.55 14.54 3.96
CA LEU A 605 12.39 15.09 2.62
C LEU A 605 13.62 15.90 2.20
N ASP A 606 14.33 15.45 1.16
CA ASP A 606 15.49 16.12 0.55
C ASP A 606 16.54 16.63 1.54
N ARG A 607 16.43 17.86 2.07
CA ARG A 607 17.36 18.46 3.06
C ARG A 607 16.66 18.96 4.32
N SER A 608 15.45 18.48 4.57
CA SER A 608 14.65 18.80 5.73
C SER A 608 14.17 17.52 6.44
N LEU A 609 14.22 17.53 7.78
CA LEU A 609 13.41 16.61 8.58
C LEU A 609 12.08 17.29 8.90
N LEU A 610 10.97 16.61 8.61
CA LEU A 610 9.61 17.08 8.81
C LEU A 610 8.93 16.22 9.86
N PHE A 611 8.24 16.87 10.79
CA PHE A 611 7.63 16.22 11.95
C PHE A 611 6.56 17.13 12.55
N SER A 612 5.56 16.56 13.22
CA SER A 612 4.64 17.36 14.04
C SER A 612 5.23 17.58 15.43
N ALA A 613 5.09 18.79 15.98
CA ALA A 613 5.54 19.11 17.34
C ALA A 613 4.61 20.16 17.97
N PHE A 614 4.51 20.15 19.30
CA PHE A 614 3.61 21.00 20.08
C PHE A 614 4.31 22.26 20.61
N THR A 615 3.56 23.37 20.67
CA THR A 615 3.94 24.57 21.44
C THR A 615 2.73 25.20 22.15
N PRO A 616 2.87 25.70 23.40
CA PRO A 616 1.77 26.35 24.14
C PRO A 616 1.17 27.60 23.48
N GLU A 617 1.85 28.21 22.51
CA GLU A 617 1.39 29.40 21.78
C GLU A 617 0.62 29.07 20.48
N TYR A 618 0.86 27.89 19.89
CA TYR A 618 0.39 27.53 18.53
C TYR A 618 -0.14 26.08 18.36
N GLY A 619 -0.31 25.31 19.43
CA GLY A 619 -0.75 23.90 19.34
C GLY A 619 0.28 22.97 18.69
N ARG A 620 -0.15 21.78 18.25
CA ARG A 620 0.63 20.87 17.40
C ARG A 620 0.53 21.29 15.94
N GLU A 621 1.68 21.58 15.37
CA GLU A 621 1.84 22.14 14.03
C GLU A 621 2.99 21.44 13.29
N LEU A 622 3.18 21.73 12.00
CA LEU A 622 4.24 21.11 11.20
C LEU A 622 5.54 21.91 11.37
N TYR A 623 6.58 21.23 11.85
CA TYR A 623 7.92 21.78 11.98
C TYR A 623 8.85 21.19 10.92
N SER A 624 9.76 22.02 10.44
CA SER A 624 10.86 21.64 9.55
C SER A 624 12.18 21.97 10.22
N PHE A 625 13.08 21.00 10.24
CA PHE A 625 14.48 21.22 10.57
C PHE A 625 15.34 21.14 9.30
N GLU A 626 15.88 22.29 8.87
CA GLU A 626 16.76 22.44 7.70
C GLU A 626 18.05 23.15 8.14
N ALA A 627 19.23 22.69 7.69
CA ALA A 627 20.50 23.41 7.80
C ALA A 627 20.87 23.93 9.22
N ALA A 628 20.65 23.11 10.26
CA ALA A 628 20.85 23.48 11.68
C ALA A 628 19.95 24.64 12.16
N SER A 629 18.71 24.67 11.70
CA SER A 629 17.66 25.56 12.20
C SER A 629 16.29 24.90 12.08
N TRP A 630 15.53 24.91 13.17
CA TRP A 630 14.11 24.56 13.16
C TRP A 630 13.25 25.79 12.91
N GLN A 631 12.09 25.58 12.28
CA GLN A 631 11.04 26.57 12.11
C GLN A 631 9.69 25.87 11.96
N ARG A 632 8.60 26.51 12.42
CA ARG A 632 7.26 26.10 12.03
C ARG A 632 7.06 26.41 10.54
N VAL A 633 6.63 25.42 9.76
CA VAL A 633 6.49 25.51 8.29
C VAL A 633 5.42 26.52 7.88
N SER A 634 4.28 26.48 8.58
CA SER A 634 3.24 27.50 8.57
C SER A 634 2.51 27.42 9.89
N ASP A 635 1.93 28.52 10.33
CA ASP A 635 0.74 28.48 11.17
C ASP A 635 -0.44 28.01 10.29
N ILE A 636 -0.92 26.79 10.49
CA ILE A 636 -1.99 26.16 9.70
C ILE A 636 -3.36 26.49 10.31
N TYR A 637 -3.48 26.42 11.64
CA TYR A 637 -4.69 26.83 12.36
C TYR A 637 -4.44 28.01 13.34
N PRO A 638 -4.64 29.28 12.90
CA PRO A 638 -4.24 30.48 13.64
C PRO A 638 -4.75 30.62 15.08
N ALA A 639 -3.83 31.07 15.94
CA ALA A 639 -3.93 31.21 17.41
C ALA A 639 -3.67 29.89 18.16
N ILE A 640 -4.35 29.66 19.30
CA ILE A 640 -4.16 28.44 20.13
C ILE A 640 -4.97 27.26 19.54
N GLY A 641 -4.97 27.16 18.20
CA GLY A 641 -5.54 26.05 17.45
C GLY A 641 -4.54 24.92 17.34
N ASP A 642 -5.03 23.71 17.10
CA ASP A 642 -4.20 22.55 16.79
C ASP A 642 -4.59 22.06 15.39
N SER A 643 -3.64 22.00 14.45
CA SER A 643 -3.93 21.51 13.10
C SER A 643 -3.66 20.02 12.92
N SER A 644 -3.07 19.38 13.94
CA SER A 644 -2.67 17.96 13.99
C SER A 644 -2.14 17.42 12.64
N PRO A 645 -0.95 17.86 12.17
CA PRO A 645 -0.34 17.32 10.97
C PRO A 645 0.01 15.84 11.13
N VAL A 646 -0.58 14.98 10.30
CA VAL A 646 -0.45 13.51 10.38
C VAL A 646 -0.29 12.87 9.00
N GLY A 647 0.29 11.66 8.97
CA GLY A 647 0.45 10.89 7.74
C GLY A 647 1.51 11.49 6.81
N LEU A 648 2.61 11.99 7.39
CA LEU A 648 3.70 12.65 6.69
C LEU A 648 4.39 11.65 5.73
N ILE A 649 4.30 11.90 4.42
CA ILE A 649 4.91 11.05 3.39
C ILE A 649 5.71 11.89 2.38
N GLY A 650 6.97 11.53 2.17
CA GLY A 650 7.86 12.17 1.19
C GLY A 650 7.71 11.58 -0.20
N PHE A 651 7.57 12.43 -1.22
CA PHE A 651 7.39 12.01 -2.62
C PHE A 651 7.84 13.09 -3.63
N GLU A 652 8.65 12.73 -4.63
CA GLU A 652 9.10 13.61 -5.75
C GLU A 652 9.53 15.04 -5.32
N GLY A 653 10.28 15.15 -4.22
CA GLY A 653 10.77 16.44 -3.70
C GLY A 653 9.68 17.33 -3.07
N ALA A 654 8.62 16.73 -2.54
CA ALA A 654 7.61 17.38 -1.70
C ALA A 654 7.13 16.48 -0.55
N LEU A 655 6.81 17.06 0.61
CA LEU A 655 6.13 16.35 1.71
C LEU A 655 4.63 16.50 1.52
N TYR A 656 3.90 15.43 1.74
CA TYR A 656 2.45 15.37 1.72
C TYR A 656 1.96 14.94 3.09
N PHE A 657 0.94 15.63 3.61
CA PHE A 657 0.40 15.38 4.95
C PHE A 657 -1.02 15.92 5.05
N VAL A 658 -1.80 15.36 5.98
CA VAL A 658 -3.14 15.86 6.32
C VAL A 658 -3.00 16.88 7.44
N ALA A 659 -3.70 18.01 7.36
CA ALA A 659 -3.90 18.90 8.50
C ALA A 659 -5.28 19.56 8.44
N SER A 660 -5.78 19.97 9.60
CA SER A 660 -7.14 20.46 9.82
C SER A 660 -7.17 21.87 10.41
N THR A 661 -8.33 22.51 10.36
CA THR A 661 -8.65 23.79 11.01
C THR A 661 -10.10 23.75 11.50
N GLU A 662 -10.56 24.76 12.25
CA GLU A 662 -11.98 24.88 12.66
C GLU A 662 -12.98 24.91 11.49
N THR A 663 -12.52 25.14 10.25
CA THR A 663 -13.39 25.37 9.07
C THR A 663 -13.04 24.59 7.81
N GLU A 664 -11.87 23.95 7.72
CA GLU A 664 -11.37 23.28 6.51
C GLU A 664 -10.38 22.15 6.88
N THR A 665 -10.46 21.01 6.19
CA THR A 665 -9.44 19.92 6.22
C THR A 665 -8.77 19.84 4.83
N SER A 666 -7.47 19.60 4.75
CA SER A 666 -6.74 19.54 3.47
C SER A 666 -5.59 18.53 3.46
N LEU A 667 -5.30 18.00 2.27
CA LEU A 667 -4.01 17.40 1.94
C LEU A 667 -3.07 18.53 1.49
N PHE A 668 -2.11 18.85 2.33
CA PHE A 668 -1.11 19.88 2.06
C PHE A 668 0.11 19.28 1.37
N ARG A 669 0.72 20.09 0.50
CA ARG A 669 2.01 19.82 -0.13
C ARG A 669 3.01 20.89 0.30
N TYR A 670 4.04 20.47 1.04
CA TYR A 670 5.18 21.30 1.39
C TYR A 670 6.33 21.08 0.39
N GLN A 671 7.01 22.16 0.01
CA GLN A 671 8.28 22.10 -0.71
C GLN A 671 9.33 22.97 -0.03
N GLU A 672 10.54 22.42 0.07
CA GLU A 672 11.71 23.07 0.65
C GLU A 672 11.97 24.46 0.04
N GLY A 673 12.38 25.42 0.88
CA GLY A 673 12.56 26.82 0.49
C GLY A 673 11.28 27.64 0.25
N SER A 674 10.08 27.05 0.32
CA SER A 674 8.79 27.78 0.15
C SER A 674 8.24 28.33 1.48
N VAL A 675 9.07 29.09 2.21
CA VAL A 675 8.90 29.52 3.62
C VAL A 675 7.76 30.53 3.89
N SER A 676 6.70 30.49 3.10
CA SER A 676 5.44 31.22 3.35
C SER A 676 4.25 30.60 2.60
N LYS A 677 4.35 29.34 2.17
CA LYS A 677 3.40 28.75 1.22
C LYS A 677 3.37 27.22 1.27
N LEU A 678 2.55 26.68 2.18
CA LEU A 678 1.92 25.39 1.96
C LEU A 678 0.92 25.54 0.81
N ASP A 679 0.98 24.63 -0.16
CA ASP A 679 -0.07 24.52 -1.18
C ASP A 679 -1.04 23.42 -0.75
N SER A 680 -2.29 23.79 -0.42
CA SER A 680 -3.39 22.82 -0.38
C SER A 680 -3.64 22.38 -1.83
N ILE A 681 -3.29 21.13 -2.12
CA ILE A 681 -3.45 20.52 -3.44
C ILE A 681 -4.78 19.77 -3.57
N TRP A 682 -5.37 19.42 -2.44
CA TRP A 682 -6.71 18.87 -2.32
C TRP A 682 -7.32 19.35 -1.00
N GLN A 683 -8.56 19.84 -1.06
CA GLN A 683 -9.31 20.38 0.06
C GLN A 683 -10.62 19.59 0.23
N ALA A 684 -10.97 19.28 1.47
CA ALA A 684 -12.21 18.58 1.80
C ALA A 684 -13.46 19.43 1.48
N PRO A 685 -14.60 18.80 1.12
CA PRO A 685 -15.81 19.55 0.76
C PRO A 685 -16.53 20.17 1.97
N GLU A 686 -16.38 19.57 3.14
CA GLU A 686 -16.84 20.05 4.45
C GLU A 686 -15.73 19.80 5.50
N VAL A 687 -16.02 20.06 6.78
CA VAL A 687 -15.05 19.99 7.89
C VAL A 687 -15.21 18.68 8.66
N GLY A 688 -14.11 18.01 8.97
CA GLY A 688 -14.12 16.80 9.78
C GLY A 688 -12.78 16.06 9.83
N GLU A 689 -12.74 15.03 10.66
CA GLU A 689 -11.65 14.06 10.71
C GLU A 689 -11.76 13.12 9.50
N TYR A 690 -11.00 13.42 8.44
CA TYR A 690 -10.91 12.59 7.24
C TYR A 690 -9.63 11.75 7.28
N GLN A 691 -9.77 10.42 7.34
CA GLN A 691 -8.63 9.50 7.15
C GLN A 691 -8.21 9.45 5.67
N ILE A 692 -7.35 10.39 5.27
CA ILE A 692 -6.73 10.40 3.94
C ILE A 692 -5.56 9.41 3.95
N SER A 693 -5.84 8.15 3.64
CA SER A 693 -4.81 7.12 3.46
C SER A 693 -3.97 7.42 2.20
N THR A 694 -2.66 7.56 2.37
CA THR A 694 -1.67 7.90 1.33
C THR A 694 -0.72 6.72 1.05
N GLN A 695 -0.36 6.50 -0.21
CA GLN A 695 0.60 5.46 -0.62
C GLN A 695 1.38 5.89 -1.86
N VAL A 696 2.71 5.85 -1.81
CA VAL A 696 3.58 5.99 -3.00
C VAL A 696 3.65 4.66 -3.74
N LEU A 697 3.54 4.69 -5.07
CA LEU A 697 3.80 3.52 -5.90
C LEU A 697 4.43 3.92 -7.24
N GLY A 698 5.70 3.54 -7.44
CA GLY A 698 6.49 4.02 -8.56
C GLY A 698 6.59 5.53 -8.57
N ASN A 699 6.40 6.13 -9.75
CA ASN A 699 6.56 7.57 -9.97
C ASN A 699 5.33 8.41 -9.58
N LEU A 700 4.41 7.90 -8.75
CA LEU A 700 3.12 8.53 -8.43
C LEU A 700 2.76 8.33 -6.93
N LEU A 701 2.26 9.39 -6.29
CA LEU A 701 1.63 9.33 -4.96
C LEU A 701 0.12 9.21 -5.14
N TYR A 702 -0.49 8.24 -4.47
CA TYR A 702 -1.93 7.99 -4.46
C TYR A 702 -2.52 8.31 -3.10
N PHE A 703 -3.77 8.76 -3.06
CA PHE A 703 -4.51 8.99 -1.82
C PHE A 703 -6.03 8.84 -1.99
N LEU A 704 -6.71 8.55 -0.88
CA LEU A 704 -8.17 8.44 -0.81
C LEU A 704 -8.79 9.68 -0.16
N ALA A 705 -9.77 10.30 -0.81
CA ALA A 705 -10.48 11.43 -0.23
C ALA A 705 -11.87 11.66 -0.87
N ASP A 706 -12.75 12.41 -0.19
CA ASP A 706 -14.16 12.56 -0.57
C ASP A 706 -14.45 13.66 -1.60
N ASP A 707 -15.21 13.32 -2.63
CA ASP A 707 -15.81 14.32 -3.50
C ASP A 707 -16.96 15.07 -2.80
N LYS A 708 -17.35 16.22 -3.35
CA LYS A 708 -18.41 17.12 -2.87
C LYS A 708 -19.83 16.53 -2.74
N ASN A 709 -20.00 15.24 -2.99
CA ASN A 709 -21.25 14.50 -2.79
C ASN A 709 -21.08 13.41 -1.71
N PHE A 710 -20.01 13.44 -0.91
CA PHE A 710 -19.59 12.41 0.04
C PHE A 710 -19.44 11.05 -0.64
N GLN A 711 -18.71 11.05 -1.75
CA GLN A 711 -18.28 9.85 -2.44
C GLN A 711 -16.77 9.86 -2.51
N THR A 712 -16.13 8.92 -1.83
CA THR A 712 -14.67 8.78 -1.85
C THR A 712 -14.17 8.48 -3.27
N GLN A 713 -13.01 9.02 -3.60
CA GLN A 713 -12.36 8.88 -4.90
C GLN A 713 -10.90 8.45 -4.69
N LEU A 714 -10.35 7.69 -5.65
CA LEU A 714 -8.92 7.46 -5.71
C LEU A 714 -8.26 8.58 -6.52
N TYR A 715 -7.54 9.43 -5.81
CA TYR A 715 -6.73 10.49 -6.35
C TYR A 715 -5.26 10.06 -6.45
N PHE A 716 -4.52 10.74 -7.32
CA PHE A 716 -3.07 10.62 -7.39
C PHE A 716 -2.44 11.92 -7.91
N THR A 717 -1.13 12.07 -7.73
CA THR A 717 -0.36 13.18 -8.31
C THR A 717 1.05 12.73 -8.71
N ASP A 718 1.60 13.38 -9.73
CA ASP A 718 3.00 13.19 -10.16
C ASP A 718 4.00 14.06 -9.40
N GLY A 719 3.51 14.93 -8.49
CA GLY A 719 4.32 15.85 -7.70
C GLY A 719 5.02 16.96 -8.48
N ILE A 720 5.10 16.86 -9.81
CA ILE A 720 5.88 17.72 -10.69
C ILE A 720 4.99 18.78 -11.37
N THR A 721 3.75 18.44 -11.73
CA THR A 721 2.83 19.34 -12.46
C THR A 721 2.09 20.33 -11.55
N GLY A 722 2.81 20.92 -10.59
CA GLY A 722 2.30 22.01 -9.74
C GLY A 722 1.20 21.59 -8.77
N GLY A 723 1.24 20.35 -8.28
CA GLY A 723 0.20 19.81 -7.40
C GLY A 723 -1.09 19.43 -8.13
N ALA A 724 -1.04 19.18 -9.45
CA ALA A 724 -2.19 18.67 -10.18
C ALA A 724 -2.58 17.28 -9.64
N VAL A 725 -3.67 17.25 -8.87
CA VAL A 725 -4.32 16.03 -8.43
C VAL A 725 -5.20 15.52 -9.57
N SER A 726 -4.85 14.34 -10.08
CA SER A 726 -5.65 13.63 -11.08
C SER A 726 -6.48 12.55 -10.40
N GLN A 727 -7.73 12.41 -10.82
CA GLN A 727 -8.58 11.31 -10.41
C GLN A 727 -8.28 10.11 -11.32
N THR A 728 -7.92 8.95 -10.76
CA THR A 728 -7.79 7.71 -11.54
C THR A 728 -9.11 6.95 -11.58
N LEU A 729 -9.78 6.83 -10.43
CA LEU A 729 -10.91 5.92 -10.30
C LEU A 729 -12.01 6.54 -9.45
N SER A 730 -13.22 6.62 -10.02
CA SER A 730 -14.42 6.81 -9.20
C SER A 730 -14.77 5.52 -8.49
N VAL A 731 -14.37 5.45 -7.22
CA VAL A 731 -14.67 4.34 -6.32
C VAL A 731 -16.08 4.44 -5.71
N SER A 732 -16.96 5.28 -6.27
CA SER A 732 -18.41 5.37 -5.97
C SER A 732 -19.25 4.14 -6.41
N LYS A 733 -18.61 2.98 -6.64
CA LYS A 733 -19.25 1.66 -6.67
C LYS A 733 -19.03 0.88 -5.37
N PHE A 734 -18.09 1.34 -4.58
CA PHE A 734 -17.75 0.87 -3.25
C PHE A 734 -18.43 1.84 -2.27
N SER A 735 -18.97 1.34 -1.17
CA SER A 735 -19.80 2.14 -0.25
C SER A 735 -18.96 3.04 0.65
N GLU A 736 -17.86 2.49 1.16
CA GLU A 736 -16.93 3.08 2.13
C GLU A 736 -15.53 2.54 1.83
N PRO A 737 -14.60 3.37 1.33
CA PRO A 737 -13.18 3.03 1.29
C PRO A 737 -12.46 3.30 2.61
N ILE A 738 -11.49 2.45 2.91
CA ILE A 738 -10.92 2.27 4.25
C ILE A 738 -9.41 2.51 4.25
N GLY A 739 -8.72 2.23 3.14
CA GLY A 739 -7.26 2.32 3.10
C GLY A 739 -6.62 2.05 1.75
N LEU A 740 -5.36 2.43 1.65
CA LEU A 740 -4.53 2.31 0.47
C LEU A 740 -3.17 1.72 0.85
N THR A 741 -2.70 0.73 0.11
CA THR A 741 -1.38 0.11 0.32
C THR A 741 -0.79 -0.41 -0.99
N SER A 742 0.40 -1.01 -0.96
CA SER A 742 1.03 -1.60 -2.14
C SER A 742 1.48 -3.05 -1.92
N PHE A 743 1.32 -3.89 -2.94
CA PHE A 743 1.69 -5.31 -2.89
C PHE A 743 2.18 -5.78 -4.27
N GLU A 744 3.35 -6.44 -4.31
CA GLU A 744 4.00 -6.93 -5.54
C GLU A 744 4.13 -5.89 -6.68
N GLY A 745 4.25 -4.60 -6.33
CA GLY A 745 4.32 -3.49 -7.30
C GLY A 745 2.97 -3.04 -7.88
N ASN A 746 1.87 -3.32 -7.16
CA ASN A 746 0.49 -2.97 -7.52
C ASN A 746 -0.17 -2.19 -6.37
N LEU A 747 -1.14 -1.31 -6.69
CA LEU A 747 -1.87 -0.53 -5.68
C LEU A 747 -3.08 -1.32 -5.17
N VAL A 748 -3.09 -1.61 -3.87
CA VAL A 748 -4.19 -2.32 -3.21
C VAL A 748 -5.10 -1.31 -2.55
N PHE A 749 -6.37 -1.37 -2.91
CA PHE A 749 -7.43 -0.46 -2.47
C PHE A 749 -8.42 -1.22 -1.59
N GLN A 750 -8.63 -0.74 -0.37
CA GLN A 750 -9.54 -1.36 0.60
C GLN A 750 -10.89 -0.63 0.61
N ALA A 751 -11.99 -1.33 0.29
CA ALA A 751 -13.32 -0.74 0.38
C ALA A 751 -14.48 -1.76 0.45
N LYS A 752 -15.54 -1.35 1.16
CA LYS A 752 -16.87 -1.99 1.22
C LYS A 752 -17.54 -2.01 -0.16
N LEU A 753 -18.31 -3.04 -0.50
CA LEU A 753 -19.07 -3.10 -1.76
C LEU A 753 -20.58 -3.28 -1.48
N THR A 754 -21.43 -2.43 -2.05
CA THR A 754 -22.84 -2.25 -1.64
C THR A 754 -23.75 -3.49 -1.68
N THR A 755 -23.33 -4.59 -2.33
CA THR A 755 -24.13 -5.84 -2.41
C THR A 755 -23.33 -7.16 -2.45
N THR A 756 -22.00 -7.16 -2.66
CA THR A 756 -21.20 -8.41 -2.72
C THR A 756 -19.72 -8.11 -2.55
N ILE A 757 -19.05 -8.69 -1.55
CA ILE A 757 -17.63 -8.43 -1.30
C ILE A 757 -16.77 -9.23 -2.30
N GLN A 758 -16.05 -8.50 -3.16
CA GLN A 758 -14.88 -8.99 -3.91
C GLN A 758 -13.73 -8.02 -3.68
N ALA A 759 -12.62 -8.50 -3.12
CA ALA A 759 -11.36 -7.77 -3.16
C ALA A 759 -10.82 -7.78 -4.60
N MET A 760 -10.57 -6.60 -5.17
CA MET A 760 -9.91 -6.46 -6.48
C MET A 760 -8.50 -5.92 -6.28
N VAL A 761 -7.50 -6.66 -6.73
CA VAL A 761 -6.13 -6.14 -6.88
C VAL A 761 -6.08 -5.36 -8.19
N PHE A 762 -5.74 -4.07 -8.14
CA PHE A 762 -5.56 -3.26 -9.34
C PHE A 762 -4.06 -3.13 -9.65
N GLY A 763 -3.68 -3.61 -10.84
CA GLY A 763 -2.29 -3.78 -11.29
C GLY A 763 -1.56 -2.48 -11.65
N VAL A 764 -1.69 -1.43 -10.83
CA VAL A 764 -1.09 -0.12 -11.05
C VAL A 764 0.44 -0.22 -11.05
N ARG A 765 1.03 -0.41 -12.22
CA ARG A 765 2.49 -0.55 -12.39
C ARG A 765 3.24 0.73 -12.07
N SER A 766 4.51 0.56 -11.69
CA SER A 766 5.45 1.63 -11.32
C SER A 766 5.68 2.71 -12.38
N ASP A 767 5.46 2.37 -13.65
CA ASP A 767 5.97 3.14 -14.79
C ASP A 767 4.92 4.15 -15.26
N SER A 768 5.23 5.45 -15.17
CA SER A 768 4.35 6.48 -15.72
C SER A 768 4.13 6.27 -17.22
N CYS A 769 2.86 6.04 -17.62
CA CYS A 769 2.48 5.77 -19.01
C CYS A 769 3.09 6.81 -19.95
N GLN A 770 3.72 6.37 -21.04
CA GLN A 770 4.48 7.27 -21.93
C GLN A 770 3.55 8.17 -22.76
N ALA A 771 4.06 9.25 -23.34
CA ALA A 771 3.26 10.12 -24.21
C ALA A 771 2.67 9.33 -25.39
N GLY A 772 1.35 9.37 -25.57
CA GLY A 772 0.59 8.48 -26.46
C GLY A 772 -0.05 7.27 -25.76
N GLN A 773 0.26 7.02 -24.49
CA GLN A 773 -0.46 6.09 -23.61
C GLN A 773 -1.23 6.84 -22.52
N TYR A 774 -2.16 6.15 -21.88
CA TYR A 774 -2.91 6.62 -20.72
C TYR A 774 -3.22 5.44 -19.78
N TYR A 775 -3.50 5.71 -18.51
CA TYR A 775 -3.93 4.67 -17.57
C TYR A 775 -5.38 4.22 -17.89
N SER A 776 -5.62 2.92 -18.05
CA SER A 776 -6.90 2.42 -18.57
C SER A 776 -7.71 1.61 -17.55
N ASP A 777 -8.88 2.16 -17.15
CA ASP A 777 -9.88 1.52 -16.28
C ASP A 777 -10.40 0.15 -16.77
N ALA A 778 -10.17 -0.19 -18.04
CA ALA A 778 -10.61 -1.45 -18.64
C ALA A 778 -9.55 -2.55 -18.58
N THR A 779 -8.29 -2.20 -18.30
CA THR A 779 -7.13 -3.11 -18.35
C THR A 779 -6.19 -3.00 -17.16
N PHE A 780 -6.29 -1.93 -16.36
CA PHE A 780 -5.46 -1.64 -15.19
C PHE A 780 -3.96 -1.63 -15.49
N ASP A 781 -3.60 -1.14 -16.68
CA ASP A 781 -2.24 -1.00 -17.22
C ASP A 781 -2.25 0.15 -18.27
N CYS A 782 -1.08 0.59 -18.71
CA CYS A 782 -0.89 1.69 -19.65
C CYS A 782 -1.34 1.33 -21.08
N ALA A 783 -2.59 1.67 -21.41
CA ALA A 783 -3.13 1.49 -22.76
C ALA A 783 -2.62 2.58 -23.73
N PRO A 784 -2.33 2.24 -25.00
CA PRO A 784 -2.20 3.26 -26.04
C PRO A 784 -3.53 4.00 -26.22
N THR A 785 -3.53 5.32 -26.49
CA THR A 785 -4.79 6.05 -26.75
C THR A 785 -5.54 5.45 -27.94
N ASP A 786 -6.87 5.56 -27.95
CA ASP A 786 -7.70 5.18 -29.07
C ASP A 786 -7.50 6.10 -30.28
N PRO A 787 -7.76 5.61 -31.52
CA PRO A 787 -7.97 6.48 -32.66
C PRO A 787 -9.03 7.54 -32.32
N GLY A 788 -8.71 8.80 -32.60
CA GLY A 788 -9.48 9.98 -32.19
C GLY A 788 -8.94 10.70 -30.95
N TYR A 789 -8.01 10.11 -30.20
CA TYR A 789 -7.52 10.64 -28.93
C TYR A 789 -5.98 10.72 -28.87
N PHE A 790 -5.46 11.52 -27.93
CA PHE A 790 -4.03 11.71 -27.70
C PHE A 790 -3.67 11.99 -26.22
N THR A 791 -2.40 11.80 -25.86
CA THR A 791 -1.81 12.27 -24.59
C THR A 791 -0.44 12.90 -24.84
N ALA A 792 -0.32 14.20 -24.54
CA ALA A 792 0.86 15.00 -24.92
C ALA A 792 2.11 14.75 -24.07
N THR A 793 1.92 14.30 -22.84
CA THR A 793 2.96 14.05 -21.84
C THR A 793 2.81 12.64 -21.27
N SER A 794 3.85 12.16 -20.60
CA SER A 794 3.75 10.97 -19.74
C SER A 794 2.85 11.23 -18.53
N GLY A 795 2.39 10.16 -17.87
CA GLY A 795 1.63 10.20 -16.61
C GLY A 795 0.14 10.56 -16.72
N GLN A 796 -0.40 10.75 -17.93
CA GLN A 796 -1.80 11.11 -18.14
C GLN A 796 -2.75 9.94 -17.77
N SER A 797 -3.67 10.14 -16.81
CA SER A 797 -4.68 9.13 -16.45
C SER A 797 -5.85 9.01 -17.43
N SER A 798 -6.01 9.96 -18.36
CA SER A 798 -7.09 9.92 -19.34
C SER A 798 -6.63 10.37 -20.72
N GLN A 799 -7.24 9.77 -21.75
CA GLN A 799 -6.98 10.11 -23.14
C GLN A 799 -7.78 11.35 -23.56
N VAL A 800 -7.11 12.37 -24.11
CA VAL A 800 -7.76 13.62 -24.50
C VAL A 800 -8.33 13.48 -25.92
N PRO A 801 -9.62 13.77 -26.18
CA PRO A 801 -10.18 13.72 -27.52
C PRO A 801 -9.54 14.80 -28.40
N CYS A 802 -9.13 14.44 -29.62
CA CYS A 802 -8.56 15.39 -30.56
C CYS A 802 -9.55 16.56 -30.79
N PRO A 803 -9.14 17.83 -30.57
CA PRO A 803 -10.04 18.96 -30.70
C PRO A 803 -10.53 19.10 -32.14
N ALA A 804 -11.74 19.68 -32.30
CA ALA A 804 -12.33 19.93 -33.62
C ALA A 804 -11.32 20.66 -34.54
N GLY A 805 -11.25 20.22 -35.79
CA GLY A 805 -10.22 20.59 -36.76
C GLY A 805 -9.00 19.66 -36.77
N THR A 806 -8.87 18.74 -35.82
CA THR A 806 -7.79 17.74 -35.76
C THR A 806 -8.34 16.31 -35.64
N PHE A 807 -7.51 15.31 -35.91
CA PHE A 807 -7.86 13.89 -35.84
C PHE A 807 -6.67 13.02 -35.42
N SER A 808 -6.93 11.78 -34.99
CA SER A 808 -5.91 10.75 -34.78
C SER A 808 -6.37 9.43 -35.42
N ALA A 809 -5.60 8.87 -36.34
CA ALA A 809 -5.99 7.68 -37.12
C ALA A 809 -5.38 6.36 -36.64
N THR A 810 -4.50 6.41 -35.65
CA THR A 810 -3.77 5.28 -35.08
C THR A 810 -3.88 5.33 -33.57
N SER A 811 -3.93 4.17 -32.92
CA SER A 811 -3.78 4.14 -31.46
C SER A 811 -2.36 4.53 -31.05
N GLY A 812 -2.20 4.99 -29.81
CA GLY A 812 -0.88 5.28 -29.24
C GLY A 812 -0.35 6.68 -29.57
N SER A 813 -1.20 7.66 -29.85
CA SER A 813 -0.78 8.93 -30.46
C SER A 813 -0.47 9.99 -29.41
N SER A 814 0.76 10.53 -29.41
CA SER A 814 1.15 11.63 -28.52
C SER A 814 0.69 13.02 -28.97
N GLN A 815 0.11 13.13 -30.17
CA GLN A 815 -0.41 14.39 -30.72
C GLN A 815 -1.50 14.15 -31.76
N CYS A 816 -2.37 15.14 -31.98
CA CYS A 816 -3.39 15.09 -33.03
C CYS A 816 -2.86 15.69 -34.34
N THR A 817 -3.21 15.05 -35.46
CA THR A 817 -2.91 15.55 -36.81
C THR A 817 -3.96 16.59 -37.20
N PRO A 818 -3.58 17.80 -37.64
CA PRO A 818 -4.53 18.75 -38.21
C PRO A 818 -5.24 18.18 -39.44
N ALA A 819 -6.54 18.43 -39.58
CA ALA A 819 -7.28 18.10 -40.80
C ALA A 819 -6.60 18.81 -41.99
N PRO A 820 -6.04 18.10 -42.99
CA PRO A 820 -5.30 18.73 -44.08
C PRO A 820 -6.19 19.64 -44.92
N ALA A 821 -5.60 20.66 -45.54
CA ALA A 821 -6.35 21.57 -46.41
C ALA A 821 -7.15 20.80 -47.47
N GLY A 822 -8.42 21.18 -47.64
CA GLY A 822 -9.42 20.44 -48.43
C GLY A 822 -10.31 19.49 -47.62
N SER A 823 -9.97 19.22 -46.36
CA SER A 823 -10.77 18.47 -45.39
C SER A 823 -11.23 19.33 -44.21
N PHE A 824 -12.04 18.74 -43.34
CA PHE A 824 -12.49 19.31 -42.07
C PHE A 824 -12.77 18.21 -41.03
N ASN A 825 -12.79 18.60 -39.76
CA ASN A 825 -13.24 17.77 -38.65
C ASN A 825 -14.15 18.60 -37.73
N PRO A 826 -15.48 18.45 -37.79
CA PRO A 826 -16.40 19.31 -37.04
C PRO A 826 -16.48 18.93 -35.56
N ASP A 827 -16.28 17.66 -35.25
CA ASP A 827 -16.48 17.07 -33.93
C ASP A 827 -15.12 16.69 -33.30
N SER A 828 -15.02 16.86 -31.98
CA SER A 828 -13.89 16.36 -31.19
C SER A 828 -13.88 14.83 -31.12
N GLY A 829 -12.70 14.22 -30.98
CA GLY A 829 -12.56 12.76 -31.00
C GLY A 829 -12.53 12.16 -32.41
N SER A 830 -12.30 13.00 -33.43
CA SER A 830 -12.31 12.58 -34.84
C SER A 830 -11.21 11.56 -35.16
N THR A 831 -11.58 10.40 -35.74
CA THR A 831 -10.62 9.33 -36.09
C THR A 831 -9.99 9.46 -37.48
N SER A 832 -10.53 10.33 -38.34
CA SER A 832 -10.06 10.55 -39.71
C SER A 832 -10.54 11.89 -40.27
N SER A 833 -9.81 12.45 -41.24
CA SER A 833 -10.17 13.73 -41.86
C SER A 833 -11.33 13.61 -42.86
N ILE A 834 -12.41 14.37 -42.68
CA ILE A 834 -13.55 14.33 -43.60
C ILE A 834 -13.27 15.27 -44.78
N PHE A 835 -13.19 14.75 -46.01
CA PHE A 835 -13.03 15.60 -47.19
C PHE A 835 -14.21 16.55 -47.39
N CYS A 836 -13.95 17.83 -47.68
CA CYS A 836 -15.01 18.76 -48.04
C CYS A 836 -15.77 18.25 -49.28
N PRO A 837 -17.11 18.17 -49.25
CA PRO A 837 -17.90 17.68 -50.36
C PRO A 837 -17.93 18.67 -51.54
N PRO A 838 -18.21 18.21 -52.77
CA PRO A 838 -18.42 19.10 -53.91
C PRO A 838 -19.44 20.20 -53.59
N GLY A 839 -19.06 21.45 -53.85
CA GLY A 839 -19.75 22.65 -53.39
C GLY A 839 -19.06 23.41 -52.25
N SER A 840 -18.11 22.79 -51.53
CA SER A 840 -17.37 23.43 -50.43
C SER A 840 -15.88 23.08 -50.43
N PHE A 841 -15.06 23.90 -49.79
CA PHE A 841 -13.60 23.80 -49.76
C PHE A 841 -13.04 24.19 -48.39
N SER A 842 -11.78 23.83 -48.11
CA SER A 842 -11.04 24.37 -46.95
C SER A 842 -9.65 24.83 -47.38
N PRO A 843 -9.32 26.14 -47.30
CA PRO A 843 -8.01 26.66 -47.72
C PRO A 843 -6.92 26.54 -46.66
N VAL A 844 -7.24 26.02 -45.48
CA VAL A 844 -6.34 25.91 -44.33
C VAL A 844 -6.39 24.50 -43.74
N GLU A 845 -5.28 24.11 -43.12
CA GLU A 845 -5.24 22.96 -42.23
C GLU A 845 -5.96 23.30 -40.90
N GLY A 846 -6.41 22.30 -40.15
CA GLY A 846 -7.05 22.52 -38.85
C GLY A 846 -8.53 22.93 -38.91
N ALA A 847 -9.21 22.72 -40.04
CA ALA A 847 -10.54 23.31 -40.27
C ALA A 847 -11.69 22.57 -39.56
N VAL A 848 -12.49 23.31 -38.78
CA VAL A 848 -13.72 22.78 -38.12
C VAL A 848 -14.92 22.70 -39.07
N SER A 849 -14.91 23.38 -40.22
CA SER A 849 -16.00 23.34 -41.19
C SER A 849 -15.54 23.76 -42.59
N CYS A 850 -16.18 23.22 -43.62
CA CYS A 850 -15.89 23.60 -45.00
C CYS A 850 -16.56 24.93 -45.39
N THR A 851 -15.80 25.82 -45.99
CA THR A 851 -16.31 27.05 -46.60
C THR A 851 -17.12 26.68 -47.84
N SER A 852 -18.42 26.99 -47.84
CA SER A 852 -19.26 26.86 -49.04
C SER A 852 -18.74 27.78 -50.15
N ALA A 853 -18.67 27.28 -51.39
CA ALA A 853 -18.24 28.07 -52.54
C ALA A 853 -19.06 29.38 -52.63
N PRO A 854 -18.43 30.57 -52.56
CA PRO A 854 -19.14 31.84 -52.61
C PRO A 854 -19.83 32.07 -53.96
N ILE A 855 -20.84 32.93 -53.97
CA ILE A 855 -21.57 33.33 -55.18
C ILE A 855 -20.56 33.84 -56.23
N GLY A 856 -20.57 33.22 -57.41
CA GLY A 856 -19.58 33.46 -58.46
C GLY A 856 -18.44 32.44 -58.52
N SER A 857 -18.52 31.35 -57.76
CA SER A 857 -17.55 30.23 -57.81
C SER A 857 -18.24 28.87 -57.59
N TYR A 858 -17.52 27.79 -57.90
CA TYR A 858 -17.97 26.41 -57.69
C TYR A 858 -16.82 25.51 -57.19
N VAL A 859 -17.16 24.35 -56.62
CA VAL A 859 -16.18 23.30 -56.26
C VAL A 859 -16.66 21.96 -56.84
N SER A 860 -15.97 21.43 -57.85
CA SER A 860 -16.45 20.31 -58.66
C SER A 860 -16.12 18.91 -58.15
N SER A 861 -15.40 18.80 -57.04
CA SER A 861 -14.84 17.54 -56.54
C SER A 861 -14.67 17.62 -55.02
N SER A 862 -14.55 16.48 -54.34
CA SER A 862 -14.18 16.46 -52.94
C SER A 862 -12.70 16.80 -52.73
N ASN A 863 -12.33 17.09 -51.49
CA ASN A 863 -10.95 17.38 -51.06
C ASN A 863 -10.30 18.52 -51.87
N GLN A 864 -10.92 19.70 -51.88
CA GLN A 864 -10.44 20.87 -52.63
C GLN A 864 -10.09 22.01 -51.68
N ILE A 865 -8.93 22.64 -51.93
CA ILE A 865 -8.40 23.72 -51.09
C ILE A 865 -8.91 25.13 -51.46
N ALA A 866 -9.60 25.25 -52.61
CA ALA A 866 -10.11 26.53 -53.10
C ALA A 866 -11.37 26.31 -53.96
N SER A 867 -12.21 27.35 -54.08
CA SER A 867 -13.26 27.37 -55.10
C SER A 867 -12.76 27.92 -56.43
N VAL A 868 -13.25 27.33 -57.53
CA VAL A 868 -12.94 27.78 -58.89
C VAL A 868 -13.90 28.91 -59.25
N SER A 869 -13.37 30.08 -59.58
CA SER A 869 -14.18 31.22 -60.03
C SER A 869 -14.95 30.88 -61.32
N CYS A 870 -16.19 31.33 -61.43
CA CYS A 870 -16.95 31.20 -62.66
C CYS A 870 -16.26 31.95 -63.82
N PRO A 871 -16.40 31.46 -65.08
CA PRO A 871 -15.92 32.16 -66.26
C PRO A 871 -16.45 33.60 -66.36
N ARG A 872 -15.70 34.48 -67.04
CA ARG A 872 -15.99 35.92 -67.10
C ARG A 872 -17.45 36.23 -67.44
N ASP A 873 -18.02 37.16 -66.68
CA ASP A 873 -19.42 37.62 -66.74
C ASP A 873 -20.47 36.56 -66.31
N GLN A 874 -20.07 35.49 -65.62
CA GLN A 874 -20.97 34.48 -65.04
C GLN A 874 -20.99 34.53 -63.51
N THR A 875 -22.09 34.07 -62.91
CA THR A 875 -22.27 33.89 -61.47
C THR A 875 -23.04 32.60 -61.17
N THR A 876 -23.00 32.15 -59.93
CA THR A 876 -23.94 31.16 -59.37
C THR A 876 -25.12 31.86 -58.68
N MET A 877 -26.21 31.13 -58.39
CA MET A 877 -27.43 31.69 -57.74
C MET A 877 -27.31 31.74 -56.22
N THR A 878 -26.59 30.77 -55.67
CA THR A 878 -26.48 30.49 -54.24
C THR A 878 -25.02 30.16 -53.94
N THR A 879 -24.66 30.25 -52.65
CA THR A 879 -23.46 29.60 -52.14
C THR A 879 -23.55 28.07 -52.32
N GLY A 880 -22.41 27.38 -52.27
CA GLY A 880 -22.37 25.91 -52.25
C GLY A 880 -22.48 25.22 -53.62
N SER A 881 -22.26 25.94 -54.73
CA SER A 881 -22.43 25.36 -56.08
C SER A 881 -21.36 24.32 -56.41
N SER A 882 -21.77 23.14 -56.85
CA SER A 882 -20.91 21.96 -57.03
C SER A 882 -20.56 21.66 -58.49
N SER A 883 -21.01 22.48 -59.45
CA SER A 883 -20.71 22.29 -60.87
C SER A 883 -20.36 23.59 -61.60
N SER A 884 -19.44 23.50 -62.57
CA SER A 884 -19.22 24.56 -63.56
C SER A 884 -20.47 24.86 -64.40
N LYS A 885 -21.43 23.94 -64.43
CA LYS A 885 -22.75 24.11 -65.07
C LYS A 885 -23.68 25.04 -64.29
N ASP A 886 -23.39 25.30 -63.02
CA ASP A 886 -24.16 26.22 -62.16
C ASP A 886 -23.78 27.69 -62.40
N CYS A 887 -22.64 27.93 -63.05
CA CYS A 887 -22.25 29.25 -63.55
C CYS A 887 -23.11 29.66 -64.75
N TYR A 888 -23.86 30.75 -64.63
CA TYR A 888 -24.67 31.33 -65.72
C TYR A 888 -24.37 32.82 -65.87
N ARG A 889 -24.55 33.35 -67.09
CA ARG A 889 -24.58 34.81 -67.30
C ARG A 889 -25.91 35.37 -66.77
N PRO A 890 -25.92 36.24 -65.74
CA PRO A 890 -27.15 36.73 -65.15
C PRO A 890 -27.91 37.59 -66.16
N ILE A 891 -29.18 37.26 -66.37
CA ILE A 891 -30.05 37.96 -67.31
C ILE A 891 -30.79 39.05 -66.54
N ALA A 892 -30.59 40.30 -66.94
CA ALA A 892 -31.39 41.41 -66.45
C ALA A 892 -32.88 41.17 -66.75
N GLN A 893 -33.73 41.22 -65.73
CA GLN A 893 -35.17 41.25 -65.94
C GLN A 893 -35.58 42.59 -66.56
N PHE A 894 -36.53 42.55 -67.48
CA PHE A 894 -37.08 43.75 -68.09
C PHE A 894 -38.57 43.58 -68.41
N ILE A 895 -39.32 44.69 -68.31
CA ILE A 895 -40.64 44.80 -68.90
C ILE A 895 -40.52 45.62 -70.20
N ILE A 896 -40.89 44.99 -71.31
CA ILE A 896 -41.03 45.67 -72.61
C ILE A 896 -42.51 45.94 -72.90
N GLY A 897 -42.77 46.85 -73.86
CA GLY A 897 -44.14 47.14 -74.32
C GLY A 897 -45.04 47.91 -73.34
N LEU A 898 -44.47 48.51 -72.28
CA LEU A 898 -45.20 49.24 -71.23
C LEU A 898 -45.86 50.53 -71.76
N LYS A 899 -46.98 50.40 -72.47
CA LYS A 899 -47.77 51.50 -73.04
C LYS A 899 -48.71 52.14 -72.01
N ALA A 900 -48.14 52.64 -70.91
CA ALA A 900 -48.88 53.42 -69.93
C ALA A 900 -49.30 54.79 -70.51
N PRO A 901 -50.55 55.25 -70.30
CA PRO A 901 -50.91 56.62 -70.64
C PRO A 901 -50.20 57.59 -69.68
N ARG A 902 -49.72 58.74 -70.19
CA ARG A 902 -49.06 59.76 -69.33
C ARG A 902 -50.01 60.40 -68.32
N ALA A 903 -51.29 60.49 -68.66
CA ALA A 903 -52.35 61.01 -67.80
C ALA A 903 -53.64 60.17 -67.90
N MET A 904 -54.47 60.23 -66.86
CA MET A 904 -55.80 59.61 -66.78
C MET A 904 -56.81 60.62 -66.21
N LYS A 905 -58.02 60.62 -66.80
CA LYS A 905 -59.15 61.37 -66.26
C LYS A 905 -59.71 60.68 -65.00
N PHE A 906 -60.27 61.44 -64.06
CA PHE A 906 -60.96 60.89 -62.88
C PHE A 906 -61.93 59.76 -63.23
N GLY A 907 -61.85 58.64 -62.49
CA GLY A 907 -62.68 57.46 -62.72
C GLY A 907 -62.36 56.64 -63.98
N ALA A 908 -61.45 57.10 -64.84
CA ALA A 908 -61.07 56.37 -66.05
C ALA A 908 -60.43 55.01 -65.70
N LYS A 909 -60.67 54.03 -66.58
CA LYS A 909 -60.08 52.69 -66.50
C LYS A 909 -59.16 52.48 -67.69
N THR A 910 -58.00 51.86 -67.45
CA THR A 910 -57.05 51.47 -68.51
C THR A 910 -56.37 50.15 -68.14
N SER A 911 -55.67 49.54 -69.09
CA SER A 911 -54.88 48.32 -68.89
C SER A 911 -53.41 48.59 -69.18
N LEU A 912 -52.53 48.25 -68.23
CA LEU A 912 -51.12 48.05 -68.53
C LEU A 912 -50.90 46.59 -68.91
N ASN A 913 -50.41 46.36 -70.12
CA ASN A 913 -49.88 45.07 -70.53
C ASN A 913 -48.39 45.02 -70.17
N LEU A 914 -48.01 44.10 -69.29
CA LEU A 914 -46.64 43.91 -68.83
C LEU A 914 -46.07 42.66 -69.50
N ILE A 915 -45.11 42.82 -70.41
CA ILE A 915 -44.45 41.72 -71.11
C ILE A 915 -43.08 41.50 -70.47
N THR A 916 -42.91 40.42 -69.71
CA THR A 916 -41.66 40.10 -68.98
C THR A 916 -40.86 39.00 -69.67
N ASN A 917 -39.53 39.05 -69.52
CA ASN A 917 -38.63 37.95 -69.90
C ASN A 917 -38.52 36.84 -68.83
N SER A 918 -38.89 37.12 -67.59
CA SER A 918 -39.08 36.13 -66.51
C SER A 918 -40.48 35.51 -66.55
N LYS A 919 -40.63 34.33 -65.92
CA LYS A 919 -41.93 33.64 -65.80
C LYS A 919 -42.91 34.41 -64.90
N GLU A 920 -42.41 35.10 -63.88
CA GLU A 920 -43.21 35.63 -62.78
C GLU A 920 -42.82 37.08 -62.46
N LEU A 921 -43.77 38.00 -62.67
CA LEU A 921 -43.82 39.23 -61.89
C LEU A 921 -44.50 38.90 -60.56
N ALA A 922 -43.73 38.84 -59.47
CA ALA A 922 -44.19 38.34 -58.18
C ALA A 922 -45.16 39.30 -57.47
N SER A 923 -44.92 40.61 -57.55
CA SER A 923 -45.76 41.60 -56.87
C SER A 923 -45.91 42.91 -57.64
N PHE A 924 -47.05 43.57 -57.41
CA PHE A 924 -47.31 44.94 -57.83
C PHE A 924 -48.06 45.66 -56.73
N SER A 925 -47.81 46.96 -56.54
CA SER A 925 -48.58 47.82 -55.65
C SER A 925 -48.99 49.10 -56.36
N ALA A 926 -50.23 49.54 -56.12
CA ALA A 926 -50.74 50.83 -56.58
C ALA A 926 -50.84 51.79 -55.40
N SER A 927 -50.37 53.02 -55.60
CA SER A 927 -50.31 54.04 -54.56
C SER A 927 -50.67 55.42 -55.11
N GLY A 928 -51.09 56.32 -54.22
CA GLY A 928 -51.59 57.65 -54.59
C GLY A 928 -53.01 57.60 -55.14
N THR A 929 -53.25 58.22 -56.30
CA THR A 929 -54.60 58.54 -56.80
C THR A 929 -55.20 57.48 -57.73
N CYS A 930 -54.91 56.20 -57.52
CA CYS A 930 -55.47 55.09 -58.30
C CYS A 930 -55.49 53.76 -57.54
N THR A 931 -56.17 52.77 -58.12
CA THR A 931 -56.06 51.36 -57.73
C THR A 931 -55.67 50.51 -58.95
N ALA A 932 -54.94 49.42 -58.72
CA ALA A 932 -54.64 48.39 -59.72
C ALA A 932 -55.24 47.05 -59.29
N LYS A 933 -55.71 46.26 -60.26
CA LYS A 933 -56.07 44.85 -60.06
C LYS A 933 -55.54 44.02 -61.24
N LEU A 934 -55.02 42.83 -60.96
CA LEU A 934 -54.68 41.87 -62.00
C LEU A 934 -55.97 41.44 -62.72
N ALA A 935 -55.90 41.37 -64.05
CA ALA A 935 -57.05 41.17 -64.92
C ALA A 935 -56.91 39.98 -65.88
N GLY A 936 -55.78 39.28 -65.82
CA GLY A 936 -55.46 38.10 -66.63
C GLY A 936 -53.94 37.90 -66.77
N GLU A 937 -53.55 36.65 -67.01
CA GLU A 937 -52.24 36.28 -67.54
C GLU A 937 -52.42 35.63 -68.92
N VAL A 938 -51.61 36.02 -69.90
CA VAL A 938 -51.51 35.35 -71.20
C VAL A 938 -50.14 34.68 -71.28
N LYS A 939 -50.09 33.42 -71.72
CA LYS A 939 -48.87 32.61 -71.75
C LYS A 939 -48.59 32.09 -73.15
N THR A 940 -47.42 32.45 -73.67
CA THR A 940 -46.85 32.09 -75.00
C THR A 940 -47.26 33.01 -76.16
N VAL A 941 -46.26 33.47 -76.90
CA VAL A 941 -46.31 34.01 -78.28
C VAL A 941 -45.09 33.43 -79.01
N ASP A 942 -45.26 33.01 -80.27
CA ASP A 942 -44.18 32.51 -81.16
C ASP A 942 -43.20 31.52 -80.52
N GLY A 943 -43.75 30.50 -79.83
CA GLY A 943 -42.99 29.40 -79.21
C GLY A 943 -42.13 29.79 -78.00
N LYS A 944 -41.97 31.08 -77.69
CA LYS A 944 -41.20 31.57 -76.55
C LYS A 944 -42.10 31.71 -75.33
N LYS A 945 -41.65 31.19 -74.17
CA LYS A 945 -42.37 31.29 -72.89
C LYS A 945 -42.29 32.72 -72.35
N VAL A 946 -43.18 33.57 -72.84
CA VAL A 946 -43.42 34.94 -72.38
C VAL A 946 -44.70 34.95 -71.54
N THR A 947 -44.60 35.44 -70.30
CA THR A 947 -45.77 35.74 -69.46
C THR A 947 -46.16 37.20 -69.70
N THR A 948 -47.40 37.43 -70.13
CA THR A 948 -47.98 38.79 -70.18
C THR A 948 -48.99 38.94 -69.05
N LYS A 949 -48.73 39.82 -68.08
CA LYS A 949 -49.70 40.17 -67.02
C LYS A 949 -50.45 41.45 -67.41
N ILE A 950 -51.78 41.46 -67.25
CA ILE A 950 -52.60 42.64 -67.55
C ILE A 950 -53.08 43.27 -66.23
N LEU A 951 -52.60 44.47 -65.92
CA LEU A 951 -53.06 45.26 -64.78
C LEU A 951 -54.14 46.25 -65.20
N LYS A 952 -55.38 46.05 -64.75
CA LYS A 952 -56.46 47.04 -64.90
C LYS A 952 -56.27 48.11 -63.83
N LEU A 953 -55.95 49.33 -64.26
CA LEU A 953 -55.88 50.52 -63.41
C LEU A 953 -57.22 51.26 -63.42
N THR A 954 -57.63 51.78 -62.27
CA THR A 954 -58.76 52.71 -62.12
C THR A 954 -58.29 53.98 -61.43
N ALA A 955 -58.45 55.14 -62.09
CA ALA A 955 -58.13 56.44 -61.52
C ALA A 955 -59.14 56.86 -60.44
N GLY A 956 -58.64 57.46 -59.36
CA GLY A 956 -59.45 58.05 -58.31
C GLY A 956 -60.17 59.34 -58.73
N LYS A 957 -60.86 59.97 -57.77
CA LYS A 957 -61.63 61.22 -57.96
C LYS A 957 -60.88 62.48 -57.45
N LYS A 958 -59.56 62.42 -57.28
CA LYS A 958 -58.70 63.52 -56.80
C LYS A 958 -57.49 63.68 -57.72
N THR A 959 -57.02 64.92 -57.88
CA THR A 959 -55.79 65.21 -58.64
C THR A 959 -54.56 64.65 -57.92
N GLY A 960 -53.62 64.07 -58.65
CA GLY A 960 -52.36 63.58 -58.08
C GLY A 960 -51.57 62.70 -59.04
N ILE A 961 -50.71 61.86 -58.48
CA ILE A 961 -49.97 60.81 -59.22
C ILE A 961 -50.54 59.45 -58.81
N CYS A 962 -50.75 58.61 -59.81
CA CYS A 962 -50.93 57.17 -59.69
C CYS A 962 -49.55 56.53 -59.86
N SER A 963 -49.02 55.92 -58.80
CA SER A 963 -47.72 55.24 -58.82
C SER A 963 -47.93 53.74 -58.72
N ILE A 964 -47.55 53.02 -59.77
CA ILE A 964 -47.57 51.56 -59.82
C ILE A 964 -46.12 51.06 -59.66
N ASN A 965 -45.83 50.44 -58.52
CA ASN A 965 -44.55 49.75 -58.31
C ASN A 965 -44.70 48.32 -58.83
N LEU A 966 -43.73 47.87 -59.62
CA LEU A 966 -43.66 46.54 -60.21
C LEU A 966 -42.36 45.89 -59.72
N THR A 967 -42.49 44.74 -59.08
CA THR A 967 -41.39 44.06 -58.40
C THR A 967 -41.36 42.58 -58.73
N ALA A 968 -40.21 42.09 -59.17
CA ALA A 968 -39.93 40.68 -59.34
C ALA A 968 -38.59 40.35 -58.67
N PRO A 969 -38.54 39.38 -57.74
CA PRO A 969 -37.31 38.99 -57.06
C PRO A 969 -36.33 38.32 -58.02
N ILE A 970 -35.14 38.00 -57.51
CA ILE A 970 -34.22 37.07 -58.19
C ILE A 970 -34.95 35.72 -58.33
N THR A 971 -34.93 35.12 -59.52
CA THR A 971 -35.63 33.84 -59.75
C THR A 971 -34.96 33.07 -60.89
N GLY A 972 -34.23 32.00 -60.55
CA GLY A 972 -33.35 31.36 -61.52
C GLY A 972 -32.24 32.33 -61.95
N LYS A 973 -31.82 32.23 -63.22
CA LYS A 973 -30.82 33.10 -63.85
C LYS A 973 -31.21 34.58 -64.05
N TYR A 974 -32.31 35.04 -63.45
CA TYR A 974 -32.91 36.35 -63.68
C TYR A 974 -32.73 37.27 -62.46
N LEU A 975 -32.07 38.42 -62.66
CA LEU A 975 -31.81 39.43 -61.61
C LEU A 975 -33.10 40.11 -61.13
N GLU A 976 -33.10 40.74 -59.95
CA GLU A 976 -34.25 41.51 -59.44
C GLU A 976 -34.68 42.61 -60.44
N LEU A 977 -35.99 42.77 -60.63
CA LEU A 977 -36.58 43.94 -61.30
C LEU A 977 -37.33 44.82 -60.30
N ARG A 978 -36.96 46.10 -60.24
CA ARG A 978 -37.76 47.17 -59.65
C ARG A 978 -38.08 48.21 -60.71
N GLN A 979 -39.36 48.41 -61.03
CA GLN A 979 -39.78 49.45 -61.97
C GLN A 979 -41.00 50.20 -61.43
N VAL A 980 -40.99 51.53 -61.53
CA VAL A 980 -42.08 52.39 -61.06
C VAL A 980 -42.71 53.12 -62.24
N VAL A 981 -44.00 52.91 -62.47
CA VAL A 981 -44.79 53.64 -63.46
C VAL A 981 -45.52 54.77 -62.77
N ARG A 982 -45.34 56.01 -63.23
CA ARG A 982 -46.05 57.19 -62.70
C ARG A 982 -46.99 57.75 -63.78
N ILE A 983 -48.27 57.84 -63.45
CA ILE A 983 -49.35 58.33 -64.31
C ILE A 983 -50.02 59.51 -63.62
N LYS A 984 -50.18 60.65 -64.31
CA LYS A 984 -50.87 61.82 -63.74
C LYS A 984 -52.38 61.58 -63.71
N VAL A 985 -53.07 61.92 -62.62
CA VAL A 985 -54.53 61.84 -62.52
C VAL A 985 -55.10 63.24 -62.35
N ASN A 986 -56.06 63.63 -63.19
CA ASN A 986 -56.73 64.93 -63.16
C ASN A 986 -58.15 64.88 -63.79
N ASN A 987 -58.81 66.03 -63.90
CA ASN A 987 -60.16 66.14 -64.49
C ASN A 987 -60.18 66.14 -66.03
N THR A 988 -59.05 66.38 -66.71
CA THR A 988 -58.97 66.49 -68.18
C THR A 988 -58.53 65.20 -68.87
N GLY A 989 -57.69 64.38 -68.23
CA GLY A 989 -57.00 63.26 -68.86
C GLY A 989 -55.79 63.66 -69.73
N LYS A 990 -55.22 64.85 -69.52
CA LYS A 990 -54.04 65.38 -70.22
C LYS A 990 -52.90 65.71 -69.24
#